data_AF-A0A7R6WQB0-F1
#
_entry.id   AF-A0A7R6WQB0-F1
#
_cell.length_a   1.000
_cell.length_b   1.000
_cell.length_c   1.000
_cell.angle_alpha   90.00
_cell.angle_beta   90.00
_cell.angle_gamma   90.00
#
_symmetry.space_group_name_H-M   'P 1'
#
loop_
_entity.id
_entity.type
_entity.pdbx_description
1 polymer ?
#
loop_
_entity_poly.entity_id
_entity_poly.type
_entity_poly.pdbx_seq_one_letter_code
_entity_poly.pdbx_strand_id
1 'polypeptide(L)'
;MDLDYSAWFAGKSLSTDWTSRFFPLWATLLQSRRDEPLDVLEIGSWEGRSAIFFLNYFGKCRLTCIDTFGGSPEHTLRQKWSDPLAHVEQRFDSNLAAFGKRVEKIKSPSSQALARLITDERRFDLVYVDGSHHSADVQADAVFSWPMVRDGGIVIFDDYEWTFFANEVERPKLGIDSFLSVHAGQYRELYRGEQVVIQKIGVARNERPAIPSPAPRREPVTEAKADGSENDVEFVLIAEAGILEAQALLLCESIRCFAGSYSRSRITAVSPRSSRRPSPSTIDRFGQLGVDYLPIEVDSCCPQYGTSYRIHSLAHAERRSGPPVIIQLDSDAIFIAEPDFSLGTCSAAARPVDSKGMCTTGPGDPFDAYWRQLCALAGVDYEHLPIVRTSVDGLAVRASYNGGLIAAKRTSGLFQRTEDIFRKLVAANMKPWAGAEPTYSTGTGILQGEATAFWGTSQAAFSLAATAGNHSVRLLPATHNFPLHNFNPATAPDPARLVHIHYHGLFNEESAAANPLLDGTLALPAGIAEWLEARLPLRQEPPQAASMPDRPRRSRRKAILVLGMHRSGTSMLAGTIAALGSARPKKPLRADRNNPRGYWESTPLNFANDELLTAAASSWHDWRPLDPQWLQSLAAERHHHKIKAILASEYGDEPLFFVKDPRICRFVPFMSSILAEMETDPVALLPLRNPLEVAYSLERRDGLPLAKSLLLWLRHLLDAEYHSRHMPRCFIRHEQFLIDWRYHVERAAEKTGIVWPTPLDQAETEIGRFLTANLHHERATVGDLQNHPDMTSLIRAAYDILCAMADDGDSQELRDELDLMRARFDDACTVVGAAAAAEADHLRGERDTINRAYRELGLERNALVHDRDNLLAERDALLASPSWRRLAAPLRWMRSPSKRRR
;
A
#
# COMPACT_ATOMS: atom_id res chain seq x y z
N MET A 1 -33.13 -25.53 -36.99
CA MET A 1 -32.47 -25.57 -38.30
C MET A 1 -30.99 -25.64 -38.01
N ASP A 2 -30.38 -26.80 -38.20
CA ASP A 2 -28.92 -26.94 -38.05
C ASP A 2 -28.27 -26.11 -39.15
N LEU A 3 -27.62 -25.02 -38.75
CA LEU A 3 -26.82 -24.20 -39.64
C LEU A 3 -25.62 -25.04 -40.07
N ASP A 4 -25.54 -25.33 -41.36
CA ASP A 4 -24.36 -25.97 -41.93
C ASP A 4 -23.21 -24.95 -42.01
N TYR A 5 -22.26 -25.04 -41.08
CA TYR A 5 -21.09 -24.16 -40.99
C TYR A 5 -19.98 -24.55 -41.97
N SER A 6 -20.05 -25.74 -42.59
CA SER A 6 -18.96 -26.30 -43.41
C SER A 6 -18.62 -25.43 -44.63
N ALA A 7 -19.64 -24.77 -45.20
CA ALA A 7 -19.47 -23.85 -46.33
C ALA A 7 -18.56 -22.65 -46.02
N TRP A 8 -18.45 -22.21 -44.77
CA TRP A 8 -17.59 -21.07 -44.38
C TRP A 8 -16.10 -21.39 -44.42
N PHE A 9 -15.76 -22.68 -44.38
CA PHE A 9 -14.40 -23.18 -44.37
C PHE A 9 -13.96 -23.74 -45.72
N ALA A 10 -14.86 -23.78 -46.71
CA ALA A 10 -14.54 -24.21 -48.06
C ALA A 10 -13.43 -23.34 -48.66
N GLY A 11 -12.34 -23.98 -49.10
CA GLY A 11 -11.17 -23.30 -49.68
C GLY A 11 -10.23 -22.63 -48.67
N LYS A 12 -10.45 -22.82 -47.35
CA LYS A 12 -9.53 -22.38 -46.30
C LYS A 12 -8.45 -23.43 -46.05
N SER A 13 -7.24 -22.98 -45.72
CA SER A 13 -6.12 -23.83 -45.36
C SER A 13 -6.07 -23.98 -43.84
N LEU A 14 -6.73 -25.00 -43.30
CA LEU A 14 -6.78 -25.32 -41.87
C LEU A 14 -6.19 -26.71 -41.65
N SER A 15 -5.21 -26.83 -40.74
CA SER A 15 -4.55 -28.09 -40.42
C SER A 15 -5.23 -28.86 -39.28
N THR A 16 -6.01 -28.16 -38.45
CA THR A 16 -6.70 -28.73 -37.28
C THR A 16 -8.15 -28.25 -37.17
N ASP A 17 -8.95 -29.00 -36.41
CA ASP A 17 -10.34 -28.68 -36.08
C ASP A 17 -10.63 -29.04 -34.63
N TRP A 18 -10.41 -28.09 -33.73
CA TRP A 18 -10.69 -28.23 -32.30
C TRP A 18 -11.99 -27.52 -31.89
N THR A 19 -12.38 -26.50 -32.65
CA THR A 19 -13.41 -25.54 -32.28
C THR A 19 -14.80 -25.81 -32.88
N SER A 20 -14.91 -26.49 -34.05
CA SER A 20 -16.20 -26.53 -34.78
C SER A 20 -17.34 -27.20 -34.01
N ARG A 21 -17.00 -28.11 -33.10
CA ARG A 21 -17.96 -28.77 -32.19
C ARG A 21 -18.69 -27.78 -31.28
N PHE A 22 -18.13 -26.61 -31.02
CA PHE A 22 -18.73 -25.57 -30.17
C PHE A 22 -19.61 -24.58 -30.94
N PHE A 23 -19.58 -24.57 -32.28
CA PHE A 23 -20.35 -23.62 -33.09
C PHE A 23 -21.87 -23.68 -32.85
N PRO A 24 -22.52 -24.85 -32.69
CA PRO A 24 -23.94 -24.91 -32.33
C PRO A 24 -24.25 -24.27 -30.98
N LEU A 25 -23.37 -24.46 -29.98
CA LEU A 25 -23.48 -23.84 -28.66
C LEU A 25 -23.36 -22.32 -28.78
N TRP A 26 -22.31 -21.83 -29.44
CA TRP A 26 -22.09 -20.40 -29.66
C TRP A 26 -23.24 -19.77 -30.42
N ALA A 27 -23.73 -20.40 -31.48
CA ALA A 27 -24.88 -19.90 -32.23
C ALA A 27 -26.12 -19.78 -31.35
N THR A 28 -26.36 -20.76 -30.47
CA THR A 28 -27.48 -20.72 -29.52
C THR A 28 -27.34 -19.58 -28.52
N LEU A 29 -26.17 -19.43 -27.89
CA LEU A 29 -25.94 -18.40 -26.87
C LEU A 29 -25.90 -16.98 -27.46
N LEU A 30 -25.43 -16.83 -28.69
CA LEU A 30 -25.17 -15.54 -29.34
C LEU A 30 -26.25 -15.13 -30.35
N GLN A 31 -27.31 -15.93 -30.52
CA GLN A 31 -28.35 -15.72 -31.53
C GLN A 31 -29.00 -14.34 -31.44
N SER A 32 -29.25 -13.84 -30.23
CA SER A 32 -29.92 -12.55 -30.01
C SER A 32 -29.12 -11.34 -30.49
N ARG A 33 -27.79 -11.48 -30.60
CA ARG A 33 -26.87 -10.38 -30.97
C ARG A 33 -26.36 -10.49 -32.41
N ARG A 34 -26.91 -11.42 -33.20
CA ARG A 34 -26.38 -11.79 -34.52
C ARG A 34 -26.28 -10.62 -35.51
N ASP A 35 -27.26 -9.72 -35.48
CA ASP A 35 -27.37 -8.59 -36.42
C ASP A 35 -26.77 -7.27 -35.89
N GLU A 36 -26.18 -7.30 -34.69
CA GLU A 36 -25.54 -6.16 -34.04
C GLU A 36 -24.12 -5.90 -34.60
N PRO A 37 -23.67 -4.63 -34.65
CA PRO A 37 -22.29 -4.29 -34.99
C PRO A 37 -21.38 -4.48 -33.78
N LEU A 38 -20.97 -5.74 -33.51
CA LEU A 38 -20.16 -6.09 -32.34
C LEU A 38 -18.67 -5.81 -32.54
N ASP A 39 -17.99 -5.34 -31.50
CA ASP A 39 -16.53 -5.44 -31.41
C ASP A 39 -16.15 -6.74 -30.69
N VAL A 40 -15.38 -7.60 -31.36
CA VAL A 40 -14.98 -8.92 -30.85
C VAL A 40 -13.47 -8.96 -30.65
N LEU A 41 -13.04 -9.49 -29.51
CA LEU A 41 -11.66 -9.78 -29.19
C LEU A 41 -11.45 -11.29 -29.14
N GLU A 42 -10.42 -11.76 -29.83
CA GLU A 42 -10.00 -13.16 -29.85
C GLU A 42 -8.53 -13.26 -29.43
N ILE A 43 -8.26 -14.06 -28.40
CA ILE A 43 -6.93 -14.32 -27.87
C ILE A 43 -6.62 -15.79 -28.16
N GLY A 44 -5.57 -16.05 -28.93
CA GLY A 44 -5.26 -17.38 -29.47
C GLY A 44 -6.05 -17.65 -30.74
N SER A 45 -5.58 -17.10 -31.85
CA SER A 45 -6.27 -17.15 -33.14
C SER A 45 -5.80 -18.29 -34.05
N TRP A 46 -4.60 -18.82 -33.81
CA TRP A 46 -3.99 -19.91 -34.59
C TRP A 46 -4.09 -19.69 -36.11
N GLU A 47 -4.83 -20.53 -36.83
CA GLU A 47 -5.09 -20.42 -38.28
C GLU A 47 -6.40 -19.71 -38.63
N GLY A 48 -7.14 -19.25 -37.61
CA GLY A 48 -8.30 -18.37 -37.73
C GLY A 48 -9.66 -19.08 -37.84
N ARG A 49 -9.80 -20.30 -37.33
CA ARG A 49 -11.04 -21.07 -37.47
C ARG A 49 -12.22 -20.45 -36.68
N SER A 50 -12.00 -20.13 -35.42
CA SER A 50 -12.90 -19.33 -34.55
C SER A 50 -13.14 -17.95 -35.15
N ALA A 51 -12.09 -17.26 -35.60
CA ALA A 51 -12.19 -15.98 -36.28
C ALA A 51 -13.16 -16.00 -37.49
N ILE A 52 -13.03 -17.01 -38.36
CA ILE A 52 -13.93 -17.22 -39.51
C ILE A 52 -15.37 -17.42 -39.06
N PHE A 53 -15.59 -18.19 -37.98
CA PHE A 53 -16.92 -18.36 -37.42
C PHE A 53 -17.51 -17.02 -36.99
N PHE A 54 -16.80 -16.24 -36.15
CA PHE A 54 -17.31 -14.95 -35.66
C PHE A 54 -17.60 -13.96 -36.79
N LEU A 55 -16.73 -13.89 -37.80
CA LEU A 55 -16.88 -12.96 -38.94
C LEU A 55 -18.05 -13.32 -39.87
N ASN A 56 -18.35 -14.60 -40.05
CA ASN A 56 -19.50 -15.07 -40.82
C ASN A 56 -20.80 -15.03 -40.01
N TYR A 57 -20.75 -15.43 -38.74
CA TYR A 57 -21.93 -15.48 -37.87
C TYR A 57 -22.44 -14.06 -37.58
N PHE A 58 -21.55 -13.15 -37.20
CA PHE A 58 -21.83 -11.73 -36.99
C PHE A 58 -21.45 -10.94 -38.23
N GLY A 59 -22.37 -10.78 -39.17
CA GLY A 59 -22.10 -10.15 -40.47
C GLY A 59 -21.58 -8.70 -40.41
N LYS A 60 -21.71 -8.03 -39.26
CA LYS A 60 -21.30 -6.63 -39.03
C LYS A 60 -20.18 -6.46 -38.01
N CYS A 61 -19.63 -7.54 -37.45
CA CYS A 61 -18.62 -7.38 -36.40
C CYS A 61 -17.27 -6.88 -36.93
N ARG A 62 -16.51 -6.23 -36.05
CA ARG A 62 -15.07 -6.02 -36.15
C ARG A 62 -14.38 -6.99 -35.20
N LEU A 63 -13.35 -7.67 -35.68
CA LEU A 63 -12.62 -8.69 -34.93
C LEU A 63 -11.16 -8.25 -34.75
N THR A 64 -10.71 -8.23 -33.51
CA THR A 64 -9.29 -8.06 -33.15
C THR A 64 -8.74 -9.41 -32.70
N CYS A 65 -7.76 -9.93 -33.44
CA CYS A 65 -7.12 -11.21 -33.21
C CYS A 65 -5.72 -11.01 -32.62
N ILE A 66 -5.45 -11.63 -31.48
CA ILE A 66 -4.15 -11.63 -30.82
C ILE A 66 -3.57 -13.04 -30.87
N ASP A 67 -2.37 -13.18 -31.42
CA ASP A 67 -1.61 -14.44 -31.40
C ASP A 67 -0.10 -14.18 -31.52
N THR A 68 0.73 -15.10 -31.03
CA THR A 68 2.18 -15.08 -31.29
C THR A 68 2.54 -15.76 -32.61
N PHE A 69 1.66 -16.65 -33.08
CA PHE A 69 1.81 -17.64 -34.14
C PHE A 69 2.99 -18.60 -33.90
N GLY A 70 3.45 -18.73 -32.66
CA GLY A 70 4.55 -19.61 -32.24
C GLY A 70 4.11 -20.97 -31.71
N GLY A 71 2.81 -21.14 -31.39
CA GLY A 71 2.25 -22.33 -30.75
C GLY A 71 2.62 -22.49 -29.27
N SER A 72 1.95 -23.44 -28.60
CA SER A 72 2.16 -23.77 -27.18
C SER A 72 3.15 -24.93 -26.98
N PRO A 73 3.66 -25.18 -25.76
CA PRO A 73 4.65 -26.23 -25.47
C PRO A 73 4.25 -27.65 -25.93
N GLU A 74 2.96 -27.98 -25.94
CA GLU A 74 2.47 -29.28 -26.40
C GLU A 74 2.66 -29.51 -27.92
N HIS A 75 2.78 -28.42 -28.68
CA HIS A 75 3.09 -28.43 -30.10
C HIS A 75 4.60 -28.53 -30.35
N THR A 76 5.44 -27.92 -29.50
CA THR A 76 6.91 -27.95 -29.69
C THR A 76 7.56 -29.25 -29.19
N LEU A 77 6.97 -29.94 -28.22
CA LEU A 77 7.52 -31.18 -27.62
C LEU A 77 7.34 -32.44 -28.49
N ARG A 78 6.47 -32.42 -29.50
CA ARG A 78 6.24 -33.57 -30.40
C ARG A 78 6.76 -33.23 -31.80
N GLN A 79 7.77 -33.96 -32.28
CA GLN A 79 8.36 -33.82 -33.63
C GLN A 79 7.32 -33.84 -34.78
N LYS A 80 6.10 -34.30 -34.53
CA LYS A 80 4.97 -34.33 -35.47
C LYS A 80 4.48 -32.93 -35.90
N TRP A 81 4.77 -31.86 -35.16
CA TRP A 81 4.17 -30.53 -35.38
C TRP A 81 5.13 -29.46 -35.89
N SER A 82 6.42 -29.76 -36.09
CA SER A 82 7.43 -28.79 -36.53
C SER A 82 7.12 -28.15 -37.90
N ASP A 83 6.58 -28.93 -38.84
CA ASP A 83 6.25 -28.48 -40.20
C ASP A 83 4.90 -27.69 -40.25
N PRO A 84 3.82 -28.12 -39.56
CA PRO A 84 2.63 -27.29 -39.39
C PRO A 84 2.88 -25.94 -38.71
N LEU A 85 3.71 -25.87 -37.66
CA LEU A 85 3.99 -24.63 -36.91
C LEU A 85 4.61 -23.52 -37.77
N ALA A 86 5.46 -23.87 -38.75
CA ALA A 86 6.21 -22.90 -39.55
C ALA A 86 5.33 -21.97 -40.42
N HIS A 87 4.09 -22.37 -40.70
CA HIS A 87 3.21 -21.67 -41.64
C HIS A 87 1.86 -21.23 -41.05
N VAL A 88 1.70 -21.28 -39.72
CA VAL A 88 0.43 -20.93 -39.04
C VAL A 88 0.00 -19.50 -39.36
N GLU A 89 0.90 -18.52 -39.20
CA GLU A 89 0.60 -17.10 -39.50
C GLU A 89 0.21 -16.90 -40.97
N GLN A 90 0.93 -17.56 -41.89
CA GLN A 90 0.64 -17.45 -43.32
C GLN A 90 -0.73 -18.02 -43.66
N ARG A 91 -1.12 -19.14 -43.02
CA ARG A 91 -2.45 -19.72 -43.19
C ARG A 91 -3.52 -18.82 -42.58
N PHE A 92 -3.30 -18.25 -41.39
CA PHE A 92 -4.18 -17.25 -40.79
C PHE A 92 -4.43 -16.08 -41.75
N ASP A 93 -3.36 -15.46 -42.26
CA ASP A 93 -3.44 -14.32 -43.16
C ASP A 93 -4.22 -14.66 -44.44
N SER A 94 -3.93 -15.80 -45.07
CA SER A 94 -4.61 -16.28 -46.26
C SER A 94 -6.10 -16.57 -46.00
N ASN A 95 -6.40 -17.21 -44.88
CA ASN A 95 -7.75 -17.59 -44.49
C ASN A 95 -8.64 -16.35 -44.23
N LEU A 96 -8.07 -15.30 -43.64
CA LEU A 96 -8.81 -14.12 -43.19
C LEU A 96 -8.78 -12.96 -44.20
N ALA A 97 -7.96 -13.04 -45.25
CA ALA A 97 -7.79 -12.00 -46.27
C ALA A 97 -9.12 -11.46 -46.86
N ALA A 98 -10.10 -12.33 -47.07
CA ALA A 98 -11.39 -11.96 -47.66
C ALA A 98 -12.24 -11.02 -46.78
N PHE A 99 -11.97 -10.93 -45.47
CA PHE A 99 -12.71 -10.09 -44.54
C PHE A 99 -12.13 -8.66 -44.43
N GLY A 100 -10.93 -8.43 -44.97
CA GLY A 100 -10.31 -7.11 -45.11
C GLY A 100 -10.30 -6.30 -43.80
N LYS A 101 -10.80 -5.06 -43.87
CA LYS A 101 -10.78 -4.10 -42.75
C LYS A 101 -11.64 -4.49 -41.53
N ARG A 102 -12.36 -5.61 -41.60
CA ARG A 102 -13.10 -6.15 -40.45
C ARG A 102 -12.20 -6.89 -39.47
N VAL A 103 -10.95 -7.19 -39.86
CA VAL A 103 -9.99 -7.95 -39.04
C VAL A 103 -8.77 -7.09 -38.73
N GLU A 104 -8.44 -7.01 -37.45
CA GLU A 104 -7.20 -6.42 -36.93
C GLU A 104 -6.32 -7.55 -36.37
N LYS A 105 -5.14 -7.77 -36.96
CA LYS A 105 -4.17 -8.76 -36.47
C LYS A 105 -3.14 -8.08 -35.57
N ILE A 106 -2.98 -8.59 -34.35
CA ILE A 106 -1.93 -8.17 -33.41
C ILE A 106 -1.03 -9.37 -33.14
N LYS A 107 0.18 -9.35 -33.74
CA LYS A 107 1.20 -10.38 -33.48
C LYS A 107 1.99 -10.03 -32.21
N SER A 108 1.60 -10.58 -31.07
CA SER A 108 2.20 -10.27 -29.78
C SER A 108 1.77 -11.29 -28.71
N PRO A 109 2.54 -11.51 -27.63
CA PRO A 109 2.01 -12.13 -26.43
C PRO A 109 0.75 -11.41 -25.94
N SER A 110 -0.24 -12.16 -25.49
CA SER A 110 -1.54 -11.62 -25.09
C SER A 110 -1.43 -10.54 -24.02
N SER A 111 -0.59 -10.75 -23.00
CA SER A 111 -0.31 -9.77 -21.94
C SER A 111 0.13 -8.39 -22.46
N GLN A 112 0.98 -8.35 -23.49
CA GLN A 112 1.46 -7.09 -24.09
C GLN A 112 0.39 -6.44 -24.97
N ALA A 113 -0.31 -7.23 -25.77
CA ALA A 113 -1.38 -6.74 -26.62
C ALA A 113 -2.54 -6.18 -25.79
N LEU A 114 -3.00 -6.90 -24.76
CA LEU A 114 -4.09 -6.48 -23.90
C LEU A 114 -3.74 -5.21 -23.11
N ALA A 115 -2.51 -5.09 -22.61
CA ALA A 115 -2.06 -3.86 -21.93
C ALA A 115 -2.11 -2.62 -22.85
N ARG A 116 -1.74 -2.78 -24.13
CA ARG A 116 -1.88 -1.72 -25.14
C ARG A 116 -3.35 -1.39 -25.41
N LEU A 117 -4.19 -2.40 -25.63
CA LEU A 117 -5.63 -2.20 -25.88
C LEU A 117 -6.35 -1.53 -24.71
N ILE A 118 -5.97 -1.83 -23.47
CA ILE A 118 -6.46 -1.13 -22.27
C ILE A 118 -6.07 0.35 -22.31
N THR A 119 -4.81 0.63 -22.61
CA THR A 119 -4.26 2.01 -22.69
C THR A 119 -4.94 2.81 -23.80
N ASP A 120 -5.28 2.15 -24.91
CA ASP A 120 -6.02 2.73 -26.03
C ASP A 120 -7.54 2.84 -25.74
N GLU A 121 -7.96 2.55 -24.51
CA GLU A 121 -9.36 2.58 -24.05
C GLU A 121 -10.32 1.74 -24.92
N ARG A 122 -9.82 0.64 -25.52
CA ARG A 122 -10.63 -0.26 -26.35
C ARG A 122 -11.71 -0.93 -25.50
N ARG A 123 -12.85 -1.23 -26.13
CA ARG A 123 -13.98 -1.93 -25.50
C ARG A 123 -14.54 -2.99 -26.45
N PHE A 124 -15.01 -4.10 -25.90
CA PHE A 124 -15.45 -5.26 -26.66
C PHE A 124 -16.80 -5.78 -26.13
N ASP A 125 -17.61 -6.28 -27.06
CA ASP A 125 -18.92 -6.90 -26.82
C ASP A 125 -18.81 -8.41 -26.57
N LEU A 126 -17.77 -9.03 -27.14
CA LEU A 126 -17.48 -10.44 -27.02
C LEU A 126 -15.96 -10.62 -26.90
N VAL A 127 -15.53 -11.43 -25.94
CA VAL A 127 -14.13 -11.86 -25.79
C VAL A 127 -14.08 -13.38 -25.83
N TYR A 128 -13.19 -13.93 -26.64
CA TYR A 128 -12.88 -15.36 -26.69
C TYR A 128 -11.43 -15.57 -26.27
N VAL A 129 -11.21 -16.47 -25.31
CA VAL A 129 -9.91 -16.75 -24.68
C VAL A 129 -9.54 -18.21 -24.94
N ASP A 130 -8.57 -18.42 -25.82
CA ASP A 130 -8.01 -19.72 -26.26
C ASP A 130 -6.50 -19.60 -26.56
N GLY A 131 -5.78 -18.81 -25.74
CA GLY A 131 -4.38 -18.45 -25.95
C GLY A 131 -3.39 -19.50 -25.42
N SER A 132 -2.82 -19.23 -24.25
CA SER A 132 -1.97 -20.20 -23.55
C SER A 132 -2.83 -21.11 -22.69
N HIS A 133 -2.47 -22.39 -22.59
CA HIS A 133 -3.18 -23.36 -21.74
C HIS A 133 -2.64 -23.41 -20.31
N HIS A 134 -1.71 -22.52 -19.94
CA HIS A 134 -1.23 -22.42 -18.57
C HIS A 134 -2.19 -21.59 -17.72
N SER A 135 -2.54 -22.11 -16.53
CA SER A 135 -3.45 -21.46 -15.58
C SER A 135 -3.18 -19.97 -15.37
N ALA A 136 -1.93 -19.57 -15.20
CA ALA A 136 -1.54 -18.19 -14.93
C ALA A 136 -1.81 -17.26 -16.11
N ASP A 137 -1.54 -17.73 -17.33
CA ASP A 137 -1.76 -16.96 -18.56
C ASP A 137 -3.25 -16.78 -18.84
N VAL A 138 -4.03 -17.85 -18.68
CA VAL A 138 -5.51 -17.81 -18.82
C VAL A 138 -6.12 -16.82 -17.82
N GLN A 139 -5.63 -16.83 -16.57
CA GLN A 139 -6.07 -15.88 -15.56
C GLN A 139 -5.70 -14.44 -15.94
N ALA A 140 -4.48 -14.20 -16.45
CA ALA A 140 -4.04 -12.88 -16.89
C ALA A 140 -4.89 -12.37 -18.08
N ASP A 141 -5.17 -13.22 -19.06
CA ASP A 141 -6.03 -12.90 -20.20
C ASP A 141 -7.45 -12.54 -19.75
N ALA A 142 -8.01 -13.30 -18.80
CA ALA A 142 -9.30 -13.02 -18.19
C ALA A 142 -9.32 -11.65 -17.47
N VAL A 143 -8.32 -11.39 -16.63
CA VAL A 143 -8.22 -10.16 -15.84
C VAL A 143 -8.00 -8.93 -16.71
N PHE A 144 -7.12 -8.99 -17.71
CA PHE A 144 -6.87 -7.84 -18.59
C PHE A 144 -8.00 -7.59 -19.57
N SER A 145 -8.69 -8.63 -20.04
CA SER A 145 -9.84 -8.43 -20.93
C SER A 145 -11.08 -7.89 -20.20
N TRP A 146 -11.31 -8.29 -18.93
CA TRP A 146 -12.51 -7.93 -18.15
C TRP A 146 -12.90 -6.44 -18.10
N PRO A 147 -11.98 -5.48 -17.83
CA PRO A 147 -12.31 -4.06 -17.84
C PRO A 147 -12.66 -3.53 -19.23
N MET A 148 -12.23 -4.22 -20.30
CA MET A 148 -12.59 -3.89 -21.68
C MET A 148 -13.94 -4.47 -22.11
N VAL A 149 -14.49 -5.45 -21.39
CA VAL A 149 -15.82 -6.02 -21.68
C VAL A 149 -16.90 -5.01 -21.33
N ARG A 150 -17.77 -4.69 -22.29
CA ARG A 150 -18.95 -3.84 -22.09
C ARG A 150 -19.97 -4.50 -21.16
N ASP A 151 -20.82 -3.70 -20.52
CA ASP A 151 -21.96 -4.22 -19.77
C ASP A 151 -22.89 -5.01 -20.71
N GLY A 152 -23.29 -6.21 -20.30
CA GLY A 152 -24.00 -7.17 -21.16
C GLY A 152 -23.12 -7.92 -22.15
N GLY A 153 -21.82 -7.60 -22.23
CA GLY A 153 -20.83 -8.29 -23.04
C GLY A 153 -20.55 -9.72 -22.55
N ILE A 154 -20.10 -10.57 -23.46
CA ILE A 154 -19.91 -12.02 -23.22
C ILE A 154 -18.42 -12.37 -23.25
N VAL A 155 -18.01 -13.27 -22.37
CA VAL A 155 -16.68 -13.86 -22.37
C VAL A 155 -16.80 -15.38 -22.51
N ILE A 156 -16.05 -15.97 -23.43
CA ILE A 156 -15.95 -17.41 -23.66
C ILE A 156 -14.52 -17.83 -23.32
N PHE A 157 -14.38 -18.71 -22.33
CA PHE A 157 -13.12 -19.35 -21.98
C PHE A 157 -13.10 -20.76 -22.55
N ASP A 158 -12.09 -21.06 -23.36
CA ASP A 158 -11.87 -22.41 -23.88
C ASP A 158 -11.08 -23.30 -22.91
N ASP A 159 -11.06 -24.60 -23.19
CA ASP A 159 -10.19 -25.58 -22.53
C ASP A 159 -10.36 -25.69 -20.99
N TYR A 160 -11.55 -25.38 -20.49
CA TYR A 160 -11.86 -25.44 -19.05
C TYR A 160 -11.68 -26.82 -18.45
N GLU A 161 -11.91 -27.89 -19.23
CA GLU A 161 -11.69 -29.28 -18.81
C GLU A 161 -10.39 -29.89 -19.36
N TRP A 162 -9.45 -29.07 -19.84
CA TRP A 162 -8.19 -29.55 -20.42
C TRP A 162 -7.25 -30.14 -19.35
N THR A 163 -6.78 -31.38 -19.56
CA THR A 163 -5.97 -32.13 -18.60
C THR A 163 -4.56 -32.48 -19.11
N PHE A 164 -4.01 -31.74 -20.08
CA PHE A 164 -2.68 -32.03 -20.63
C PHE A 164 -1.56 -31.95 -19.57
N PHE A 165 -1.61 -30.95 -18.69
CA PHE A 165 -0.65 -30.82 -17.59
C PHE A 165 -0.92 -31.82 -16.47
N ALA A 166 0.13 -32.52 -16.05
CA ALA A 166 0.06 -33.49 -14.96
C ALA A 166 -0.29 -32.82 -13.62
N ASN A 167 0.22 -31.59 -13.42
CA ASN A 167 -0.07 -30.79 -12.24
C ASN A 167 -1.37 -30.01 -12.43
N GLU A 168 -2.32 -30.16 -11.50
CA GLU A 168 -3.63 -29.51 -11.60
C GLU A 168 -3.56 -27.98 -11.52
N VAL A 169 -2.52 -27.45 -10.87
CA VAL A 169 -2.32 -26.00 -10.73
C VAL A 169 -1.87 -25.32 -12.01
N GLU A 170 -1.41 -26.09 -13.00
CA GLU A 170 -0.98 -25.57 -14.29
C GLU A 170 -2.12 -25.54 -15.31
N ARG A 171 -3.26 -26.17 -15.01
CA ARG A 171 -4.38 -26.33 -15.96
C ARG A 171 -5.24 -25.07 -16.07
N PRO A 172 -5.84 -24.78 -17.25
CA PRO A 172 -6.69 -23.60 -17.47
C PRO A 172 -7.80 -23.43 -16.44
N LYS A 173 -8.37 -24.55 -15.99
CA LYS A 173 -9.44 -24.62 -14.99
C LYS A 173 -9.19 -23.74 -13.76
N LEU A 174 -7.99 -23.81 -13.19
CA LEU A 174 -7.66 -23.07 -11.97
C LEU A 174 -7.66 -21.55 -12.22
N GLY A 175 -7.12 -21.11 -13.36
CA GLY A 175 -7.08 -19.70 -13.75
C GLY A 175 -8.48 -19.14 -13.97
N ILE A 176 -9.34 -19.91 -14.66
CA ILE A 176 -10.74 -19.56 -14.90
C ILE A 176 -11.51 -19.52 -13.58
N ASP A 177 -11.43 -20.55 -12.74
CA ASP A 177 -12.14 -20.59 -11.44
C ASP A 177 -11.68 -19.48 -10.50
N SER A 178 -10.38 -19.17 -10.47
CA SER A 178 -9.83 -18.04 -9.70
C SER A 178 -10.41 -16.71 -10.17
N PHE A 179 -10.45 -16.46 -11.49
CA PHE A 179 -11.06 -15.26 -12.05
C PHE A 179 -12.56 -15.15 -11.69
N LEU A 180 -13.30 -16.25 -11.85
CA LEU A 180 -14.74 -16.31 -11.59
C LEU A 180 -15.10 -16.13 -10.11
N SER A 181 -14.23 -16.58 -9.19
CA SER A 181 -14.45 -16.40 -7.74
C SER A 181 -14.32 -14.94 -7.32
N VAL A 182 -13.31 -14.22 -7.83
CA VAL A 182 -13.07 -12.80 -7.53
C VAL A 182 -14.17 -11.91 -8.08
N HIS A 183 -14.75 -12.28 -9.23
CA HIS A 183 -15.81 -11.51 -9.90
C HIS A 183 -17.21 -12.05 -9.59
N ALA A 184 -17.36 -12.85 -8.53
CA ALA A 184 -18.66 -13.40 -8.14
C ALA A 184 -19.70 -12.27 -7.94
N GLY A 185 -20.86 -12.43 -8.56
CA GLY A 185 -21.93 -11.43 -8.55
C GLY A 185 -21.83 -10.34 -9.63
N GLN A 186 -20.73 -10.27 -10.39
CA GLN A 186 -20.56 -9.32 -11.50
C GLN A 186 -20.85 -9.93 -12.88
N TYR A 187 -21.13 -11.23 -12.95
CA TYR A 187 -21.46 -11.94 -14.17
C TYR A 187 -22.61 -12.91 -13.97
N ARG A 188 -23.25 -13.28 -15.08
CA ARG A 188 -24.18 -14.40 -15.19
C ARG A 188 -23.49 -15.51 -15.98
N GLU A 189 -23.41 -16.69 -15.40
CA GLU A 189 -22.95 -17.88 -16.14
C GLU A 189 -24.02 -18.30 -17.15
N LEU A 190 -23.62 -18.42 -18.41
CA LEU A 190 -24.48 -18.85 -19.51
C LEU A 190 -24.29 -20.33 -19.82
N TYR A 191 -23.06 -20.85 -19.63
CA TYR A 191 -22.72 -22.23 -19.90
C TYR A 191 -21.45 -22.66 -19.15
N ARG A 192 -21.39 -23.94 -18.75
CA ARG A 192 -20.21 -24.58 -18.18
C ARG A 192 -20.13 -26.04 -18.65
N GLY A 193 -18.98 -26.40 -19.20
CA GLY A 193 -18.59 -27.74 -19.66
C GLY A 193 -17.12 -27.67 -20.09
N GLU A 194 -16.76 -28.24 -21.25
CA GLU A 194 -15.42 -28.06 -21.83
C GLU A 194 -15.04 -26.57 -22.04
N GLN A 195 -16.04 -25.69 -22.16
CA GLN A 195 -15.89 -24.23 -22.14
C GLN A 195 -16.68 -23.61 -20.98
N VAL A 196 -16.29 -22.42 -20.54
CA VAL A 196 -17.10 -21.59 -19.64
C VAL A 196 -17.49 -20.30 -20.35
N VAL A 197 -18.79 -20.01 -20.38
CA VAL A 197 -19.33 -18.79 -20.99
C VAL A 197 -20.03 -17.95 -19.94
N ILE A 198 -19.64 -16.69 -19.82
CA ILE A 198 -20.20 -15.73 -18.88
C ILE A 198 -20.65 -14.45 -19.57
N GLN A 199 -21.65 -13.78 -19.01
CA GLN A 199 -22.12 -12.46 -19.42
C GLN A 199 -21.90 -11.45 -18.30
N LYS A 200 -21.27 -10.32 -18.60
CA LYS A 200 -21.05 -9.23 -17.64
C LYS A 200 -22.36 -8.53 -17.28
N ILE A 201 -22.61 -8.34 -15.99
CA ILE A 201 -23.79 -7.64 -15.48
C ILE A 201 -23.40 -6.17 -15.24
N GLY A 202 -24.04 -5.26 -15.98
CA GLY A 202 -23.82 -3.82 -15.80
C GLY A 202 -24.45 -3.28 -14.51
N VAL A 203 -23.83 -2.23 -13.95
CA VAL A 203 -24.41 -1.48 -12.84
C VAL A 203 -25.45 -0.51 -13.41
N ALA A 204 -26.74 -0.74 -13.15
CA ALA A 204 -27.80 0.17 -13.60
C ALA A 204 -27.57 1.59 -13.04
N ARG A 205 -27.45 2.59 -13.92
CA ARG A 205 -27.51 4.01 -13.54
C ARG A 205 -28.95 4.35 -13.13
N ASN A 206 -29.11 4.78 -11.89
CA ASN A 206 -30.32 5.30 -11.25
C ASN A 206 -31.49 4.32 -11.02
N GLU A 207 -31.39 3.59 -9.91
CA GLU A 207 -32.31 3.56 -8.76
C GLU A 207 -31.71 2.50 -7.82
N ARG A 208 -31.70 2.71 -6.49
CA ARG A 208 -31.25 1.68 -5.54
C ARG A 208 -32.46 0.89 -5.04
N PRO A 209 -32.73 -0.34 -5.54
CA PRO A 209 -33.39 -1.38 -4.79
C PRO A 209 -32.39 -2.36 -4.16
N ALA A 210 -32.78 -2.88 -3.01
CA ALA A 210 -31.99 -3.70 -2.08
C ALA A 210 -31.53 -5.05 -2.64
N ILE A 211 -30.35 -5.51 -2.20
CA ILE A 211 -29.83 -6.86 -2.47
C ILE A 211 -30.19 -7.79 -1.28
N PRO A 212 -30.81 -8.96 -1.53
CA PRO A 212 -31.04 -10.02 -0.54
C PRO A 212 -29.75 -10.81 -0.25
N SER A 213 -29.57 -11.21 1.01
CA SER A 213 -28.43 -12.02 1.48
C SER A 213 -28.35 -13.41 0.80
N PRO A 214 -27.15 -13.86 0.37
CA PRO A 214 -26.93 -15.26 0.01
C PRO A 214 -26.74 -16.13 1.26
N ALA A 215 -27.35 -17.31 1.25
CA ALA A 215 -27.18 -18.36 2.25
C ALA A 215 -25.73 -18.92 2.23
N PRO A 216 -25.23 -19.43 3.38
CA PRO A 216 -23.82 -19.76 3.55
C PRO A 216 -23.46 -21.11 2.92
N ARG A 217 -22.31 -21.20 2.24
CA ARG A 217 -21.63 -22.47 1.97
C ARG A 217 -20.21 -22.44 2.52
N ARG A 218 -19.87 -23.57 3.14
CA ARG A 218 -18.78 -23.82 4.08
C ARG A 218 -17.41 -23.81 3.41
N GLU A 219 -16.46 -23.14 4.05
CA GLU A 219 -15.02 -23.26 3.79
C GLU A 219 -14.35 -24.25 4.76
N PRO A 220 -13.13 -24.73 4.42
CA PRO A 220 -12.45 -25.83 5.11
C PRO A 220 -11.93 -25.42 6.48
N VAL A 221 -11.95 -26.38 7.39
CA VAL A 221 -11.50 -26.27 8.77
C VAL A 221 -9.98 -26.04 8.81
N THR A 222 -9.58 -24.78 8.97
CA THR A 222 -8.40 -24.41 9.76
C THR A 222 -8.91 -23.89 11.09
N GLU A 223 -8.47 -24.52 12.19
CA GLU A 223 -8.91 -24.29 13.56
C GLU A 223 -8.77 -22.80 13.98
N ALA A 224 -9.80 -22.01 13.70
CA ALA A 224 -10.02 -20.71 14.32
C ALA A 224 -11.14 -20.89 15.36
N LYS A 225 -10.83 -20.54 16.62
CA LYS A 225 -11.76 -20.59 17.74
C LYS A 225 -13.06 -19.84 17.41
N ALA A 226 -14.12 -20.61 17.17
CA ALA A 226 -15.48 -20.12 17.29
C ALA A 226 -15.80 -19.96 18.78
N ASP A 227 -15.76 -18.72 19.28
CA ASP A 227 -16.67 -18.18 20.31
C ASP A 227 -16.46 -16.67 20.39
N GLY A 228 -17.25 -15.89 19.64
CA GLY A 228 -17.37 -14.45 19.87
C GLY A 228 -18.40 -14.27 20.98
N SER A 229 -17.93 -13.96 22.18
CA SER A 229 -18.81 -13.84 23.35
C SER A 229 -19.83 -12.72 23.15
N GLU A 230 -21.01 -12.78 23.79
CA GLU A 230 -21.96 -11.64 23.84
C GLU A 230 -21.31 -10.34 24.36
N ASN A 231 -20.12 -10.43 24.95
CA ASN A 231 -19.35 -9.34 25.53
C ASN A 231 -18.24 -8.78 24.61
N ASP A 232 -18.11 -9.26 23.37
CA ASP A 232 -17.14 -8.71 22.43
C ASP A 232 -17.52 -7.27 22.05
N VAL A 233 -16.56 -6.34 22.14
CA VAL A 233 -16.81 -4.91 21.93
C VAL A 233 -15.94 -4.30 20.81
N GLU A 234 -16.46 -3.25 20.20
CA GLU A 234 -15.73 -2.31 19.33
C GLU A 234 -15.75 -0.92 19.95
N PHE A 235 -14.57 -0.38 20.29
CA PHE A 235 -14.42 1.02 20.65
C PHE A 235 -14.44 1.89 19.40
N VAL A 236 -15.23 2.97 19.41
CA VAL A 236 -15.35 3.91 18.29
C VAL A 236 -15.13 5.33 18.81
N LEU A 237 -14.13 6.01 18.26
CA LEU A 237 -13.75 7.38 18.62
C LEU A 237 -13.48 8.22 17.36
N ILE A 238 -13.41 9.55 17.52
CA ILE A 238 -13.05 10.47 16.44
C ILE A 238 -11.56 10.79 16.49
N ALA A 239 -10.88 10.72 15.35
CA ALA A 239 -9.49 11.16 15.23
C ALA A 239 -9.39 12.19 14.10
N GLU A 240 -8.85 13.37 14.40
CA GLU A 240 -8.64 14.45 13.42
C GLU A 240 -7.44 15.30 13.79
N ALA A 241 -6.85 15.97 12.80
CA ALA A 241 -5.71 16.87 12.97
C ALA A 241 -5.90 17.90 14.09
N GLY A 242 -4.77 18.26 14.72
CA GLY A 242 -4.70 19.19 15.85
C GLY A 242 -4.81 18.44 17.18
N ILE A 243 -5.36 19.05 18.22
CA ILE A 243 -5.38 18.42 19.57
C ILE A 243 -6.12 17.08 19.60
N LEU A 244 -7.11 16.89 18.71
CA LEU A 244 -7.93 15.68 18.66
C LEU A 244 -7.12 14.42 18.33
N GLU A 245 -6.05 14.54 17.54
CA GLU A 245 -5.21 13.38 17.19
C GLU A 245 -4.38 12.94 18.39
N ALA A 246 -3.84 13.89 19.17
CA ALA A 246 -3.11 13.62 20.40
C ALA A 246 -4.02 13.01 21.47
N GLN A 247 -5.25 13.53 21.59
CA GLN A 247 -6.29 12.99 22.47
C GLN A 247 -6.68 11.56 22.07
N ALA A 248 -6.95 11.33 20.78
CA ALA A 248 -7.28 10.00 20.26
C ALA A 248 -6.15 8.98 20.49
N LEU A 249 -4.89 9.38 20.30
CA LEU A 249 -3.74 8.54 20.60
C LEU A 249 -3.65 8.18 22.08
N LEU A 250 -3.76 9.18 22.98
CA LEU A 250 -3.72 8.96 24.41
C LEU A 250 -4.83 8.00 24.87
N LEU A 251 -6.05 8.18 24.35
CA LEU A 251 -7.17 7.29 24.62
C LEU A 251 -6.88 5.86 24.13
N CYS A 252 -6.40 5.69 22.90
CA CYS A 252 -6.06 4.37 22.35
C CYS A 252 -4.97 3.67 23.19
N GLU A 253 -3.90 4.39 23.57
CA GLU A 253 -2.87 3.85 24.46
C GLU A 253 -3.44 3.44 25.82
N SER A 254 -4.33 4.26 26.39
CA SER A 254 -4.97 3.95 27.68
C SER A 254 -5.84 2.69 27.62
N ILE A 255 -6.56 2.47 26.50
CA ILE A 255 -7.35 1.24 26.29
C ILE A 255 -6.42 0.03 26.27
N ARG A 256 -5.30 0.11 25.52
CA ARG A 256 -4.32 -0.97 25.45
C ARG A 256 -3.64 -1.26 26.79
N CYS A 257 -3.38 -0.23 27.60
CA CYS A 257 -2.68 -0.37 28.87
C CYS A 257 -3.60 -0.81 30.03
N PHE A 258 -4.80 -0.26 30.12
CA PHE A 258 -5.57 -0.27 31.37
C PHE A 258 -6.96 -0.89 31.27
N ALA A 259 -7.50 -1.10 30.07
CA ALA A 259 -8.86 -1.65 29.93
C ALA A 259 -8.96 -3.17 30.17
N GLY A 260 -7.94 -3.79 30.79
CA GLY A 260 -7.96 -5.18 31.24
C GLY A 260 -8.28 -6.17 30.12
N SER A 261 -9.33 -6.97 30.30
CA SER A 261 -9.80 -7.92 29.27
C SER A 261 -10.14 -7.27 27.93
N TYR A 262 -10.52 -5.99 27.92
CA TYR A 262 -10.82 -5.23 26.70
C TYR A 262 -9.58 -4.66 26.00
N SER A 263 -8.38 -4.81 26.57
CA SER A 263 -7.12 -4.29 25.99
C SER A 263 -6.85 -4.77 24.57
N ARG A 264 -7.40 -5.92 24.15
CA ARG A 264 -7.28 -6.47 22.79
C ARG A 264 -8.53 -6.30 21.93
N SER A 265 -9.56 -5.63 22.45
CA SER A 265 -10.78 -5.39 21.68
C SER A 265 -10.53 -4.47 20.49
N ARG A 266 -11.40 -4.55 19.50
CA ARG A 266 -11.29 -3.72 18.30
C ARG A 266 -11.42 -2.25 18.68
N ILE A 267 -10.57 -1.40 18.11
CA ILE A 267 -10.67 0.05 18.21
C ILE A 267 -10.77 0.60 16.78
N THR A 268 -11.79 1.39 16.50
CA THR A 268 -11.95 2.11 15.24
C THR A 268 -11.79 3.60 15.50
N ALA A 269 -10.72 4.19 14.94
CA ALA A 269 -10.52 5.63 14.92
C ALA A 269 -11.11 6.20 13.63
N VAL A 270 -12.26 6.88 13.75
CA VAL A 270 -12.98 7.43 12.59
C VAL A 270 -12.52 8.86 12.34
N SER A 271 -12.09 9.13 11.11
CA SER A 271 -11.87 10.49 10.63
C SER A 271 -13.01 10.86 9.70
N PRO A 272 -13.90 11.81 10.08
CA PRO A 272 -15.08 12.15 9.30
C PRO A 272 -14.86 13.20 8.20
N ARG A 273 -13.72 13.92 8.24
CA ARG A 273 -13.42 15.01 7.29
C ARG A 273 -12.06 14.83 6.62
N SER A 274 -12.04 14.82 5.29
CA SER A 274 -10.82 14.78 4.48
C SER A 274 -9.86 15.93 4.78
N SER A 275 -10.37 17.13 5.04
CA SER A 275 -9.56 18.32 5.36
C SER A 275 -8.93 18.31 6.76
N ARG A 276 -9.31 17.36 7.63
CA ARG A 276 -8.83 17.27 9.01
C ARG A 276 -8.31 15.88 9.36
N ARG A 277 -7.75 15.16 8.40
CA ARG A 277 -7.16 13.83 8.64
C ARG A 277 -5.99 13.95 9.63
N PRO A 278 -5.84 13.03 10.60
CA PRO A 278 -4.68 12.99 11.49
C PRO A 278 -3.35 12.98 10.70
N SER A 279 -2.28 13.42 11.35
CA SER A 279 -0.95 13.35 10.75
C SER A 279 -0.58 11.90 10.37
N PRO A 280 0.27 11.69 9.35
CA PRO A 280 0.78 10.37 9.02
C PRO A 280 1.42 9.67 10.22
N SER A 281 2.14 10.40 11.08
CA SER A 281 2.71 9.85 12.32
C SER A 281 1.66 9.31 13.28
N THR A 282 0.51 9.97 13.39
CA THR A 282 -0.60 9.48 14.21
C THR A 282 -1.24 8.25 13.60
N ILE A 283 -1.42 8.20 12.27
CA ILE A 283 -1.94 7.03 11.57
C ILE A 283 -0.99 5.83 11.73
N ASP A 284 0.32 6.04 11.62
CA ASP A 284 1.32 4.99 11.87
C ASP A 284 1.24 4.49 13.32
N ARG A 285 1.08 5.41 14.28
CA ARG A 285 0.93 5.06 15.69
C ARG A 285 -0.37 4.32 15.97
N PHE A 286 -1.47 4.64 15.29
CA PHE A 286 -2.70 3.83 15.31
C PHE A 286 -2.43 2.41 14.80
N GLY A 287 -1.68 2.26 13.70
CA GLY A 287 -1.24 0.95 13.19
C GLY A 287 -0.46 0.14 14.24
N GLN A 288 0.50 0.76 14.92
CA GLN A 288 1.27 0.11 16.00
C GLN A 288 0.41 -0.33 17.19
N LEU A 289 -0.69 0.38 17.47
CA LEU A 289 -1.63 0.06 18.54
C LEU A 289 -2.74 -0.91 18.11
N GLY A 290 -2.73 -1.38 16.85
CA GLY A 290 -3.79 -2.22 16.30
C GLY A 290 -5.14 -1.51 16.28
N VAL A 291 -5.14 -0.22 15.93
CA VAL A 291 -6.34 0.61 15.77
C VAL A 291 -6.72 0.65 14.30
N ASP A 292 -7.96 0.31 13.99
CA ASP A 292 -8.53 0.39 12.66
C ASP A 292 -8.79 1.86 12.32
N TYR A 293 -7.93 2.44 11.49
CA TYR A 293 -8.13 3.77 10.97
C TYR A 293 -9.21 3.78 9.88
N LEU A 294 -10.29 4.54 10.09
CA LEU A 294 -11.43 4.62 9.18
C LEU A 294 -11.60 6.05 8.63
N PRO A 295 -11.00 6.36 7.47
CA PRO A 295 -11.25 7.61 6.77
C PRO A 295 -12.58 7.56 6.02
N ILE A 296 -13.56 8.37 6.43
CA ILE A 296 -14.83 8.55 5.74
C ILE A 296 -15.08 10.03 5.49
N GLU A 297 -15.95 10.32 4.52
CA GLU A 297 -16.44 11.69 4.30
C GLU A 297 -17.88 11.78 4.81
N VAL A 298 -18.09 12.58 5.86
CA VAL A 298 -19.38 12.78 6.51
C VAL A 298 -20.00 14.10 6.07
N ASP A 299 -21.19 14.01 5.47
CA ASP A 299 -22.06 15.16 5.21
C ASP A 299 -22.88 15.49 6.47
N SER A 300 -22.40 16.48 7.23
CA SER A 300 -23.02 16.93 8.46
C SER A 300 -24.14 17.93 8.21
N CYS A 301 -25.31 17.70 8.82
CA CYS A 301 -26.42 18.64 8.81
C CYS A 301 -26.17 19.95 9.60
N CYS A 302 -25.11 20.00 10.41
CA CYS A 302 -24.76 21.15 11.24
C CYS A 302 -23.22 21.21 11.44
N PRO A 303 -22.43 21.50 10.39
CA PRO A 303 -20.98 21.38 10.41
C PRO A 303 -20.29 22.32 11.43
N GLN A 304 -20.92 23.42 11.81
CA GLN A 304 -20.46 24.34 12.86
C GLN A 304 -20.47 23.71 14.26
N TYR A 305 -21.34 22.73 14.49
CA TYR A 305 -21.43 22.00 15.74
C TYR A 305 -20.62 20.71 15.62
N GLY A 306 -19.39 20.70 16.13
CA GLY A 306 -18.43 19.60 15.94
C GLY A 306 -18.96 18.22 16.33
N THR A 307 -19.81 18.13 17.35
CA THR A 307 -20.45 16.87 17.80
C THR A 307 -21.34 16.22 16.73
N SER A 308 -21.82 16.97 15.74
CA SER A 308 -22.60 16.43 14.62
C SER A 308 -21.83 15.34 13.86
N TYR A 309 -20.53 15.54 13.63
CA TYR A 309 -19.69 14.55 12.93
C TYR A 309 -19.59 13.24 13.72
N ARG A 310 -19.52 13.30 15.05
CA ARG A 310 -19.53 12.10 15.91
C ARG A 310 -20.80 11.27 15.73
N ILE A 311 -21.97 11.94 15.69
CA ILE A 311 -23.27 11.27 15.52
C ILE A 311 -23.33 10.50 14.20
N HIS A 312 -22.97 11.17 13.10
CA HIS A 312 -22.97 10.55 11.76
C HIS A 312 -21.94 9.42 11.64
N SER A 313 -20.75 9.60 12.21
CA SER A 313 -19.69 8.57 12.26
C SER A 313 -20.12 7.32 13.01
N LEU A 314 -20.84 7.46 14.14
CA LEU A 314 -21.33 6.32 14.91
C LEU A 314 -22.42 5.55 14.19
N ALA A 315 -23.36 6.25 13.54
CA ALA A 315 -24.35 5.59 12.71
C ALA A 315 -23.69 4.85 11.53
N HIS A 316 -22.62 5.40 10.95
CA HIS A 316 -21.81 4.69 9.95
C HIS A 316 -21.12 3.46 10.54
N ALA A 317 -20.53 3.58 11.73
CA ALA A 317 -19.91 2.46 12.42
C ALA A 317 -20.91 1.35 12.75
N GLU A 318 -22.13 1.69 13.20
CA GLU A 318 -23.19 0.74 13.53
C GLU A 318 -23.66 -0.08 12.30
N ARG A 319 -23.66 0.53 11.11
CA ARG A 319 -24.00 -0.15 9.84
C ARG A 319 -22.95 -1.18 9.37
N ARG A 320 -21.71 -1.10 9.86
CA ARG A 320 -20.63 -2.03 9.49
C ARG A 320 -20.75 -3.34 10.26
N SER A 321 -20.26 -4.43 9.66
CA SER A 321 -20.04 -5.68 10.37
C SER A 321 -18.95 -5.50 11.43
N GLY A 322 -19.21 -5.95 12.65
CA GLY A 322 -18.26 -5.86 13.75
C GLY A 322 -18.80 -6.51 15.02
N PRO A 323 -18.06 -6.39 16.14
CA PRO A 323 -18.47 -6.87 17.46
C PRO A 323 -19.90 -6.46 17.85
N PRO A 324 -20.61 -7.30 18.64
CA PRO A 324 -22.02 -7.11 18.97
C PRO A 324 -22.31 -5.85 19.79
N VAL A 325 -21.31 -5.32 20.50
CA VAL A 325 -21.44 -4.08 21.29
C VAL A 325 -20.50 -3.01 20.75
N ILE A 326 -21.02 -1.79 20.61
CA ILE A 326 -20.25 -0.59 20.26
C ILE A 326 -20.06 0.26 21.51
N ILE A 327 -18.83 0.67 21.76
CA ILE A 327 -18.46 1.62 22.82
C ILE A 327 -18.09 2.94 22.15
N GLN A 328 -19.00 3.91 22.18
CA GLN A 328 -18.72 5.29 21.81
C GLN A 328 -17.86 5.95 22.90
N LEU A 329 -16.81 6.65 22.47
CA LEU A 329 -15.95 7.45 23.34
C LEU A 329 -15.73 8.85 22.77
N ASP A 330 -15.69 9.85 23.66
CA ASP A 330 -15.03 11.11 23.34
C ASP A 330 -13.51 10.93 23.44
N SER A 331 -12.78 11.53 22.51
CA SER A 331 -11.33 11.36 22.38
C SER A 331 -10.56 11.99 23.55
N ASP A 332 -11.15 12.96 24.24
CA ASP A 332 -10.60 13.65 25.41
C ASP A 332 -10.84 12.89 26.73
N ALA A 333 -10.69 11.56 26.70
CA ALA A 333 -10.84 10.67 27.86
C ALA A 333 -9.74 9.60 27.93
N ILE A 334 -9.61 8.93 29.08
CA ILE A 334 -8.69 7.79 29.30
C ILE A 334 -9.32 6.69 30.15
N PHE A 335 -8.88 5.45 29.93
CA PHE A 335 -9.08 4.35 30.86
C PHE A 335 -7.91 4.24 31.82
N ILE A 336 -8.19 3.93 33.08
CA ILE A 336 -7.19 3.70 34.12
C ILE A 336 -7.42 2.40 34.91
N ALA A 337 -8.50 1.69 34.61
CA ALA A 337 -8.80 0.34 35.08
C ALA A 337 -9.78 -0.36 34.12
N GLU A 338 -10.04 -1.65 34.35
CA GLU A 338 -10.95 -2.45 33.53
C GLU A 338 -12.42 -1.99 33.68
N PRO A 339 -13.11 -1.62 32.59
CA PRO A 339 -14.50 -1.19 32.65
C PRO A 339 -15.51 -2.36 32.63
N ASP A 340 -16.65 -2.16 33.30
CA ASP A 340 -17.83 -3.03 33.12
C ASP A 340 -18.76 -2.49 32.03
N PHE A 341 -18.68 -3.05 30.82
CA PHE A 341 -19.60 -2.78 29.71
C PHE A 341 -20.74 -3.78 29.56
N SER A 342 -20.96 -4.66 30.55
CA SER A 342 -22.07 -5.61 30.48
C SER A 342 -23.40 -4.87 30.31
N LEU A 343 -24.21 -5.30 29.34
CA LEU A 343 -25.51 -4.67 29.09
C LEU A 343 -26.65 -5.41 29.77
N GLY A 344 -26.47 -6.70 30.07
CA GLY A 344 -27.53 -7.58 30.55
C GLY A 344 -28.75 -7.53 29.62
N THR A 345 -29.93 -7.29 30.19
CA THR A 345 -31.18 -7.14 29.44
C THR A 345 -31.34 -5.76 28.78
N CYS A 346 -30.49 -4.78 29.12
CA CYS A 346 -30.54 -3.45 28.52
C CYS A 346 -30.03 -3.44 27.08
N SER A 347 -30.45 -2.45 26.31
CA SER A 347 -29.97 -2.22 24.94
C SER A 347 -28.72 -1.34 24.93
N ALA A 348 -28.56 -0.48 25.94
CA ALA A 348 -27.42 0.40 26.09
C ALA A 348 -27.05 0.62 27.56
N ALA A 349 -25.87 1.20 27.81
CA ALA A 349 -25.42 1.68 29.10
C ALA A 349 -24.72 3.04 28.94
N ALA A 350 -25.05 4.00 29.80
CA ALA A 350 -24.48 5.35 29.78
C ALA A 350 -24.56 6.02 31.17
N ARG A 351 -23.79 7.09 31.39
CA ARG A 351 -24.00 8.00 32.52
C ARG A 351 -25.06 9.04 32.18
N PRO A 352 -25.87 9.50 33.13
CA PRO A 352 -26.63 10.74 32.98
C PRO A 352 -25.69 11.94 32.74
N VAL A 353 -26.20 13.01 32.14
CA VAL A 353 -25.45 14.27 32.00
C VAL A 353 -24.99 14.81 33.36
N ASP A 354 -23.88 15.55 33.37
CA ASP A 354 -23.23 16.01 34.61
C ASP A 354 -24.07 17.03 35.37
N SER A 355 -24.60 18.03 34.68
CA SER A 355 -25.44 19.06 35.25
C SER A 355 -26.75 19.18 34.50
N LYS A 356 -27.76 19.82 35.11
CA LYS A 356 -29.09 19.99 34.51
C LYS A 356 -29.02 20.64 33.12
N GLY A 357 -28.25 21.71 32.94
CA GLY A 357 -28.06 22.36 31.64
C GLY A 357 -29.39 22.67 30.94
N MET A 358 -29.55 22.18 29.71
CA MET A 358 -30.78 22.31 28.91
C MET A 358 -31.84 21.22 29.19
N CYS A 359 -31.59 20.30 30.12
CA CYS A 359 -32.57 19.27 30.52
C CYS A 359 -33.76 19.92 31.23
N THR A 360 -34.91 19.24 31.26
CA THR A 360 -36.10 19.69 32.02
C THR A 360 -36.26 18.88 33.31
N THR A 361 -36.58 19.56 34.41
CA THR A 361 -37.04 18.94 35.67
C THR A 361 -38.55 18.66 35.68
N GLY A 362 -39.26 19.06 34.63
CA GLY A 362 -40.71 18.88 34.46
C GLY A 362 -41.47 20.20 34.39
N PRO A 363 -42.81 20.17 34.60
CA PRO A 363 -43.64 21.37 34.56
C PRO A 363 -43.11 22.48 35.47
N GLY A 364 -42.95 23.70 34.92
CA GLY A 364 -42.38 24.86 35.61
C GLY A 364 -40.89 25.08 35.34
N ASP A 365 -40.20 24.11 34.73
CA ASP A 365 -38.84 24.31 34.25
C ASP A 365 -38.81 25.18 32.98
N PRO A 366 -37.89 26.15 32.84
CA PRO A 366 -37.75 26.96 31.63
C PRO A 366 -37.54 26.16 30.34
N PHE A 367 -36.97 24.96 30.44
CA PHE A 367 -36.72 24.07 29.30
C PHE A 367 -37.83 23.05 29.05
N ASP A 368 -38.92 23.07 29.82
CA ASP A 368 -39.99 22.08 29.66
C ASP A 368 -40.67 22.17 28.30
N ALA A 369 -41.01 23.38 27.87
CA ALA A 369 -41.61 23.63 26.57
C ALA A 369 -40.68 23.19 25.43
N TYR A 370 -39.37 23.46 25.56
CA TYR A 370 -38.36 23.01 24.63
C TYR A 370 -38.33 21.48 24.51
N TRP A 371 -38.29 20.76 25.63
CA TRP A 371 -38.28 19.28 25.63
C TRP A 371 -39.57 18.67 25.09
N ARG A 372 -40.73 19.26 25.37
CA ARG A 372 -42.00 18.82 24.75
C ARG A 372 -41.95 18.93 23.24
N GLN A 373 -41.33 19.99 22.73
CA GLN A 373 -41.17 20.19 21.30
C GLN A 373 -40.16 19.20 20.68
N LEU A 374 -39.06 18.89 21.38
CA LEU A 374 -38.14 17.82 20.98
C LEU A 374 -38.84 16.46 20.90
N CYS A 375 -39.67 16.13 21.89
CA CYS A 375 -40.46 14.91 21.93
C CYS A 375 -41.43 14.81 20.75
N ALA A 376 -42.16 15.90 20.47
CA ALA A 376 -43.08 15.97 19.34
C ALA A 376 -42.37 15.73 17.99
N LEU A 377 -41.20 16.33 17.78
CA LEU A 377 -40.39 16.13 16.56
C LEU A 377 -39.81 14.72 16.44
N ALA A 378 -39.47 14.11 17.58
CA ALA A 378 -38.95 12.75 17.64
C ALA A 378 -40.04 11.67 17.60
N GLY A 379 -41.32 12.03 17.75
CA GLY A 379 -42.43 11.08 17.87
C GLY A 379 -42.43 10.31 19.20
N VAL A 380 -41.92 10.94 20.26
CA VAL A 380 -41.85 10.38 21.61
C VAL A 380 -42.95 11.01 22.47
N ASP A 381 -43.66 10.19 23.24
CA ASP A 381 -44.51 10.72 24.29
C ASP A 381 -43.63 11.25 25.43
N TYR A 382 -43.79 12.53 25.74
CA TYR A 382 -43.04 13.22 26.78
C TYR A 382 -43.13 12.51 28.14
N GLU A 383 -44.27 11.89 28.46
CA GLU A 383 -44.43 11.20 29.74
C GLU A 383 -43.68 9.86 29.82
N HIS A 384 -43.34 9.27 28.67
CA HIS A 384 -42.54 8.04 28.59
C HIS A 384 -41.04 8.28 28.75
N LEU A 385 -40.57 9.55 28.77
CA LEU A 385 -39.18 9.84 29.07
C LEU A 385 -38.84 9.42 30.51
N PRO A 386 -37.85 8.54 30.71
CA PRO A 386 -37.40 8.14 32.04
C PRO A 386 -36.92 9.35 32.85
N ILE A 387 -36.93 9.24 34.17
CA ILE A 387 -36.31 10.23 35.05
C ILE A 387 -34.95 9.69 35.50
N VAL A 388 -33.90 10.48 35.29
CA VAL A 388 -32.53 10.19 35.74
C VAL A 388 -32.03 11.29 36.66
N ARG A 389 -31.07 10.96 37.52
CA ARG A 389 -30.36 11.97 38.31
C ARG A 389 -29.08 12.34 37.60
N THR A 390 -28.87 13.63 37.41
CA THR A 390 -27.62 14.18 36.88
C THR A 390 -26.42 13.78 37.73
N SER A 391 -25.27 13.73 37.07
CA SER A 391 -24.07 13.06 37.52
C SER A 391 -23.28 13.85 38.59
N VAL A 392 -23.39 15.19 38.57
CA VAL A 392 -22.70 16.14 39.48
C VAL A 392 -23.69 16.91 40.36
N ASP A 393 -24.73 17.54 39.81
CA ASP A 393 -25.67 18.35 40.62
C ASP A 393 -26.85 17.55 41.24
N GLY A 394 -26.99 16.26 40.91
CA GLY A 394 -27.93 15.32 41.55
C GLY A 394 -29.42 15.59 41.30
N LEU A 395 -29.75 16.51 40.39
CA LEU A 395 -31.11 16.91 40.02
C LEU A 395 -31.82 15.82 39.23
N ALA A 396 -33.09 15.60 39.53
CA ALA A 396 -33.95 14.69 38.78
C ALA A 396 -34.42 15.39 37.50
N VAL A 397 -34.01 14.87 36.34
CA VAL A 397 -34.32 15.42 35.02
C VAL A 397 -34.93 14.35 34.13
N ARG A 398 -35.71 14.75 33.12
CA ARG A 398 -36.09 13.84 32.02
C ARG A 398 -34.83 13.36 31.31
N ALA A 399 -34.81 12.07 30.96
CA ALA A 399 -33.60 11.33 30.62
C ALA A 399 -32.74 12.07 29.57
N SER A 400 -31.52 12.41 29.98
CA SER A 400 -30.47 12.94 29.11
C SER A 400 -29.17 12.24 29.50
N TYR A 401 -28.57 11.55 28.55
CA TYR A 401 -27.36 10.75 28.78
C TYR A 401 -26.13 11.44 28.22
N ASN A 402 -25.01 11.34 28.94
CA ASN A 402 -23.74 11.93 28.55
C ASN A 402 -23.18 11.21 27.30
N GLY A 403 -22.68 12.00 26.35
CA GLY A 403 -22.11 11.48 25.10
C GLY A 403 -20.63 11.09 25.17
N GLY A 404 -19.97 11.29 26.32
CA GLY A 404 -18.55 10.94 26.49
C GLY A 404 -18.28 9.44 26.56
N LEU A 405 -19.27 8.65 27.00
CA LEU A 405 -19.18 7.19 27.06
C LEU A 405 -20.57 6.55 26.93
N ILE A 406 -20.77 5.79 25.85
CA ILE A 406 -22.01 5.02 25.63
C ILE A 406 -21.65 3.63 25.13
N ALA A 407 -22.16 2.59 25.80
CA ALA A 407 -22.13 1.21 25.31
C ALA A 407 -23.51 0.85 24.74
N ALA A 408 -23.60 0.30 23.53
CA ALA A 408 -24.89 -0.10 22.95
C ALA A 408 -24.78 -1.35 22.08
N LYS A 409 -25.83 -2.19 22.08
CA LYS A 409 -25.94 -3.33 21.18
C LYS A 409 -26.03 -2.84 19.75
N ARG A 410 -25.15 -3.30 18.86
CA ARG A 410 -25.15 -2.95 17.43
C ARG A 410 -26.50 -3.25 16.77
N THR A 411 -27.14 -4.35 17.17
CA THR A 411 -28.45 -4.78 16.67
C THR A 411 -29.62 -3.90 17.11
N SER A 412 -29.42 -2.99 18.06
CA SER A 412 -30.47 -2.06 18.51
C SER A 412 -30.77 -0.97 17.47
N GLY A 413 -29.83 -0.63 16.58
CA GLY A 413 -29.98 0.48 15.63
C GLY A 413 -30.04 1.85 16.32
N LEU A 414 -29.54 1.95 17.55
CA LEU A 414 -29.70 3.13 18.40
C LEU A 414 -28.92 4.32 17.85
N PHE A 415 -27.73 4.12 17.29
CA PHE A 415 -26.93 5.22 16.73
C PHE A 415 -27.51 5.73 15.42
N GLN A 416 -28.03 4.85 14.56
CA GLN A 416 -28.77 5.23 13.35
C GLN A 416 -30.03 6.04 13.69
N ARG A 417 -30.82 5.59 14.67
CA ARG A 417 -32.01 6.34 15.12
C ARG A 417 -31.64 7.68 15.76
N THR A 418 -30.51 7.74 16.45
CA THR A 418 -29.96 9.00 17.00
C THR A 418 -29.61 9.97 15.87
N GLU A 419 -28.97 9.51 14.79
CA GLU A 419 -28.70 10.29 13.58
C GLU A 419 -29.99 10.85 12.96
N ASP A 420 -31.02 10.01 12.80
CA ASP A 420 -32.29 10.41 12.21
C ASP A 420 -33.01 11.49 13.02
N ILE A 421 -33.09 11.30 14.34
CA ILE A 421 -33.72 12.29 15.23
C ILE A 421 -32.90 13.58 15.24
N PHE A 422 -31.57 13.49 15.34
CA PHE A 422 -30.71 14.67 15.34
C PHE A 422 -30.90 15.52 14.07
N ARG A 423 -30.94 14.89 12.88
CA ARG A 423 -31.22 15.59 11.61
C ARG A 423 -32.57 16.32 11.63
N LYS A 424 -33.62 15.72 12.19
CA LYS A 424 -34.94 16.37 12.34
C LYS A 424 -34.88 17.58 13.27
N LEU A 425 -34.19 17.47 14.40
CA LEU A 425 -34.05 18.56 15.37
C LEU A 425 -33.28 19.75 14.77
N VAL A 426 -32.20 19.47 14.05
CA VAL A 426 -31.41 20.50 13.34
C VAL A 426 -32.24 21.17 12.24
N ALA A 427 -32.96 20.39 11.42
CA ALA A 427 -33.83 20.90 10.36
C ALA A 427 -34.96 21.80 10.91
N ALA A 428 -35.46 21.50 12.11
CA ALA A 428 -36.42 22.33 12.82
C ALA A 428 -35.78 23.51 13.58
N ASN A 429 -34.47 23.72 13.45
CA ASN A 429 -33.69 24.78 14.12
C ASN A 429 -33.87 24.78 15.66
N MET A 430 -33.94 23.58 16.26
CA MET A 430 -34.10 23.40 17.70
C MET A 430 -32.80 23.76 18.44
N LYS A 431 -32.64 25.04 18.78
CA LYS A 431 -31.52 25.57 19.55
C LYS A 431 -31.94 25.76 21.01
N PRO A 432 -31.30 25.10 21.99
CA PRO A 432 -31.72 25.19 23.39
C PRO A 432 -31.60 26.60 23.98
N TRP A 433 -30.63 27.39 23.51
CA TRP A 433 -30.28 28.69 24.08
C TRP A 433 -30.67 29.84 23.15
N ALA A 434 -31.91 29.89 22.67
CA ALA A 434 -32.35 30.87 21.68
C ALA A 434 -32.04 32.34 22.09
N GLY A 435 -30.97 32.91 21.52
CA GLY A 435 -30.50 34.27 21.79
C GLY A 435 -29.37 34.41 22.83
N ALA A 436 -28.95 33.32 23.49
CA ALA A 436 -27.78 33.29 24.36
C ALA A 436 -26.63 32.56 23.66
N GLU A 437 -25.41 33.07 23.79
CA GLU A 437 -24.19 32.48 23.23
C GLU A 437 -23.35 31.88 24.38
N PRO A 438 -23.74 30.73 24.93
CA PRO A 438 -22.99 30.13 26.03
C PRO A 438 -21.60 29.73 25.58
N THR A 439 -20.62 30.06 26.42
CA THR A 439 -19.23 29.68 26.25
C THR A 439 -18.98 28.36 26.98
N TYR A 440 -18.39 27.38 26.28
CA TYR A 440 -18.04 26.09 26.87
C TYR A 440 -16.54 25.82 26.71
N SER A 441 -15.89 25.39 27.78
CA SER A 441 -14.54 24.83 27.72
C SER A 441 -14.63 23.35 27.35
N THR A 442 -13.95 22.96 26.28
CA THR A 442 -13.98 21.59 25.73
C THR A 442 -12.56 21.05 25.55
N GLY A 443 -12.40 19.75 25.26
CA GLY A 443 -11.09 19.21 24.88
C GLY A 443 -10.47 19.88 23.66
N THR A 444 -11.27 20.49 22.79
CA THR A 444 -10.81 21.22 21.60
C THR A 444 -10.57 22.71 21.82
N GLY A 445 -10.71 23.20 23.06
CA GLY A 445 -10.62 24.61 23.43
C GLY A 445 -11.97 25.22 23.77
N ILE A 446 -12.00 26.56 23.82
CA ILE A 446 -13.19 27.33 24.19
C ILE A 446 -14.10 27.52 22.97
N LEU A 447 -15.35 27.07 23.08
CA LEU A 447 -16.37 27.22 22.03
C LEU A 447 -17.40 28.29 22.42
N GLN A 448 -17.85 29.07 21.45
CA GLN A 448 -18.88 30.11 21.60
C GLN A 448 -19.64 30.34 20.28
N GLY A 449 -20.73 31.11 20.33
CA GLY A 449 -21.52 31.49 19.16
C GLY A 449 -22.16 30.29 18.44
N GLU A 450 -22.02 30.23 17.11
CA GLU A 450 -22.63 29.18 16.30
C GLU A 450 -22.16 27.76 16.65
N ALA A 451 -20.93 27.61 17.16
CA ALA A 451 -20.37 26.32 17.56
C ALA A 451 -21.08 25.70 18.78
N THR A 452 -21.78 26.52 19.59
CA THR A 452 -22.50 26.09 20.79
C THR A 452 -24.02 26.22 20.64
N ALA A 453 -24.50 26.67 19.47
CA ALA A 453 -25.92 26.90 19.21
C ALA A 453 -26.81 25.66 19.41
N PHE A 454 -26.27 24.46 19.18
CA PHE A 454 -26.96 23.19 19.36
C PHE A 454 -26.46 22.39 20.56
N TRP A 455 -25.79 23.03 21.53
CA TRP A 455 -25.17 22.34 22.65
C TRP A 455 -26.17 21.50 23.47
N GLY A 456 -25.82 20.23 23.70
CA GLY A 456 -26.67 19.24 24.37
C GLY A 456 -27.68 18.53 23.46
N THR A 457 -27.91 19.00 22.23
CA THR A 457 -28.89 18.39 21.31
C THR A 457 -28.51 16.95 20.94
N SER A 458 -27.22 16.62 20.89
CA SER A 458 -26.75 15.24 20.70
C SER A 458 -27.18 14.31 21.83
N GLN A 459 -27.15 14.80 23.08
CA GLN A 459 -27.53 14.03 24.28
C GLN A 459 -29.04 13.81 24.31
N ALA A 460 -29.83 14.84 23.98
CA ALA A 460 -31.27 14.72 23.85
C ALA A 460 -31.67 13.78 22.69
N ALA A 461 -31.02 13.88 21.52
CA ALA A 461 -31.30 13.01 20.39
C ALA A 461 -31.09 11.53 20.74
N PHE A 462 -30.02 11.20 21.47
CA PHE A 462 -29.77 9.84 21.95
C PHE A 462 -30.86 9.35 22.91
N SER A 463 -31.25 10.18 23.90
CA SER A 463 -32.33 9.81 24.83
C SER A 463 -33.68 9.60 24.16
N LEU A 464 -34.01 10.45 23.18
CA LEU A 464 -35.22 10.34 22.39
C LEU A 464 -35.16 9.09 21.50
N ALA A 465 -34.00 8.76 20.93
CA ALA A 465 -33.80 7.53 20.18
C ALA A 465 -33.99 6.29 21.05
N ALA A 466 -33.43 6.27 22.26
CA ALA A 466 -33.61 5.18 23.19
C ALA A 466 -35.10 4.98 23.54
N THR A 467 -35.80 6.06 23.88
CA THR A 467 -37.22 6.02 24.23
C THR A 467 -38.10 5.62 23.04
N ALA A 468 -37.86 6.20 21.85
CA ALA A 468 -38.60 5.89 20.63
C ALA A 468 -38.42 4.43 20.17
N GLY A 469 -37.25 3.85 20.42
CA GLY A 469 -36.96 2.44 20.13
C GLY A 469 -37.35 1.46 21.25
N ASN A 470 -37.96 1.95 22.34
CA ASN A 470 -38.26 1.17 23.54
C ASN A 470 -37.01 0.45 24.11
N HIS A 471 -35.87 1.14 24.07
CA HIS A 471 -34.58 0.65 24.54
C HIS A 471 -34.34 1.11 25.97
N SER A 472 -34.11 0.17 26.89
CA SER A 472 -33.66 0.47 28.25
C SER A 472 -32.16 0.78 28.28
N VAL A 473 -31.80 1.79 29.08
CA VAL A 473 -30.41 2.24 29.29
C VAL A 473 -29.99 1.94 30.73
N ARG A 474 -28.98 1.08 30.91
CA ARG A 474 -28.34 0.83 32.21
C ARG A 474 -27.52 2.05 32.62
N LEU A 475 -27.65 2.49 33.87
CA LEU A 475 -26.80 3.56 34.37
C LEU A 475 -25.41 3.02 34.70
N LEU A 476 -24.38 3.59 34.10
CA LEU A 476 -23.00 3.28 34.45
C LEU A 476 -22.64 3.85 35.83
N PRO A 477 -21.76 3.19 36.61
CA PRO A 477 -21.32 3.69 37.91
C PRO A 477 -20.57 5.03 37.80
N ALA A 478 -20.50 5.79 38.89
CA ALA A 478 -19.78 7.08 38.93
C ALA A 478 -18.26 6.97 38.65
N THR A 479 -17.72 5.75 38.67
CA THR A 479 -16.33 5.44 38.31
C THR A 479 -16.07 5.51 36.79
N HIS A 480 -17.13 5.54 35.99
CA HIS A 480 -17.08 5.63 34.53
C HIS A 480 -17.48 7.01 34.05
N ASN A 481 -16.75 7.54 33.06
CA ASN A 481 -16.99 8.87 32.48
C ASN A 481 -16.97 9.97 33.55
N PHE A 482 -15.96 9.91 34.42
CA PHE A 482 -15.79 10.84 35.52
C PHE A 482 -15.35 12.22 35.00
N PRO A 483 -16.13 13.29 35.20
CA PRO A 483 -15.84 14.62 34.65
C PRO A 483 -14.76 15.33 35.48
N LEU A 484 -13.50 15.25 35.06
CA LEU A 484 -12.36 15.76 35.83
C LEU A 484 -12.45 17.27 36.11
N HIS A 485 -12.99 18.04 35.16
CA HIS A 485 -13.20 19.48 35.27
C HIS A 485 -14.18 19.90 36.37
N ASN A 486 -15.01 18.97 36.84
CA ASN A 486 -15.94 19.18 37.96
C ASN A 486 -15.51 18.41 39.21
N PHE A 487 -14.22 18.09 39.34
CA PHE A 487 -13.71 17.40 40.52
C PHE A 487 -14.03 18.18 41.79
N ASN A 488 -14.73 17.51 42.71
CA ASN A 488 -15.01 17.99 44.05
C ASN A 488 -14.71 16.86 45.04
N PRO A 489 -13.70 17.01 45.93
CA PRO A 489 -13.32 15.98 46.88
C PRO A 489 -14.48 15.48 47.77
N ALA A 490 -15.49 16.31 48.02
CA ALA A 490 -16.63 15.94 48.87
C ALA A 490 -17.64 15.02 48.18
N THR A 491 -17.69 15.01 46.85
CA THR A 491 -18.69 14.26 46.06
C THR A 491 -18.08 13.29 45.06
N ALA A 492 -16.75 13.33 44.87
CA ALA A 492 -16.04 12.43 43.98
C ALA A 492 -16.15 10.97 44.47
N PRO A 493 -16.24 10.00 43.54
CA PRO A 493 -16.13 8.59 43.91
C PRO A 493 -14.73 8.32 44.46
N ASP A 494 -14.58 7.20 45.18
CA ASP A 494 -13.28 6.72 45.65
C ASP A 494 -12.26 6.70 44.49
N PRO A 495 -11.18 7.50 44.56
CA PRO A 495 -10.17 7.58 43.52
C PRO A 495 -9.57 6.22 43.16
N ALA A 496 -9.45 5.32 44.14
CA ALA A 496 -8.93 3.96 43.93
C ALA A 496 -9.84 3.07 43.07
N ARG A 497 -11.10 3.50 42.84
CA ARG A 497 -12.09 2.77 42.06
C ARG A 497 -12.40 3.43 40.71
N LEU A 498 -11.78 4.56 40.39
CA LEU A 498 -11.98 5.23 39.10
C LEU A 498 -11.54 4.32 37.95
N VAL A 499 -12.33 4.31 36.88
CA VAL A 499 -12.12 3.44 35.71
C VAL A 499 -11.87 4.26 34.45
N HIS A 500 -12.70 5.29 34.23
CA HIS A 500 -12.69 6.09 33.01
C HIS A 500 -12.83 7.58 33.36
N ILE A 501 -11.85 8.38 32.96
CA ILE A 501 -11.76 9.81 33.27
C ILE A 501 -12.00 10.61 31.98
N HIS A 502 -12.97 11.51 32.01
CA HIS A 502 -13.23 12.49 30.95
C HIS A 502 -12.58 13.82 31.36
N TYR A 503 -11.41 14.12 30.76
CA TYR A 503 -10.55 15.22 31.21
C TYR A 503 -10.82 16.56 30.50
N HIS A 504 -11.60 16.55 29.42
CA HIS A 504 -11.87 17.73 28.60
C HIS A 504 -10.56 18.43 28.19
N GLY A 505 -10.38 19.71 28.54
CA GLY A 505 -9.18 20.48 28.20
C GLY A 505 -8.04 20.37 29.22
N LEU A 506 -8.23 19.70 30.37
CA LEU A 506 -7.29 19.77 31.51
C LEU A 506 -5.91 19.13 31.27
N PHE A 507 -5.78 18.33 30.21
CA PHE A 507 -4.51 17.70 29.82
C PHE A 507 -3.72 18.58 28.85
N ASN A 508 -4.30 19.67 28.36
CA ASN A 508 -3.65 20.63 27.49
C ASN A 508 -2.73 21.55 28.30
N GLU A 509 -1.67 22.06 27.67
CA GLU A 509 -0.62 22.88 28.32
C GLU A 509 -1.18 24.11 29.06
N GLU A 510 -2.18 24.79 28.50
CA GLU A 510 -2.80 26.00 29.08
C GLU A 510 -3.66 25.72 30.33
N SER A 511 -4.13 24.49 30.50
CA SER A 511 -5.07 24.09 31.57
C SER A 511 -4.45 23.12 32.58
N ALA A 512 -3.19 22.73 32.40
CA ALA A 512 -2.50 21.77 33.25
C ALA A 512 -2.41 22.22 34.72
N ALA A 513 -2.35 23.53 34.98
CA ALA A 513 -2.30 24.08 36.34
C ALA A 513 -3.61 23.90 37.13
N ALA A 514 -4.73 23.65 36.46
CA ALA A 514 -6.03 23.38 37.08
C ALA A 514 -6.36 21.87 37.13
N ASN A 515 -5.39 21.01 36.80
CA ASN A 515 -5.59 19.58 36.69
C ASN A 515 -5.37 18.90 38.06
N PRO A 516 -6.43 18.36 38.70
CA PRO A 516 -6.34 17.78 40.03
C PRO A 516 -5.49 16.48 40.07
N LEU A 517 -5.17 15.90 38.91
CA LEU A 517 -4.26 14.75 38.83
C LEU A 517 -2.79 15.21 38.89
N LEU A 518 -2.46 16.36 38.28
CA LEU A 518 -1.10 16.87 38.20
C LEU A 518 -0.67 17.64 39.45
N ASP A 519 -1.62 18.27 40.15
CA ASP A 519 -1.37 18.92 41.45
C ASP A 519 -1.41 17.95 42.65
N GLY A 520 -1.77 16.69 42.41
CA GLY A 520 -1.83 15.62 43.40
C GLY A 520 -3.06 15.65 44.31
N THR A 521 -4.04 16.53 44.07
CA THR A 521 -5.28 16.60 44.87
C THR A 521 -6.20 15.39 44.64
N LEU A 522 -6.14 14.77 43.47
CA LEU A 522 -6.77 13.49 43.15
C LEU A 522 -5.71 12.42 42.93
N ALA A 523 -5.49 11.59 43.95
CA ALA A 523 -4.49 10.51 43.90
C ALA A 523 -4.95 9.35 42.99
N LEU A 524 -4.11 8.98 42.04
CA LEU A 524 -4.32 7.82 41.17
C LEU A 524 -3.64 6.56 41.72
N PRO A 525 -4.12 5.36 41.35
CA PRO A 525 -3.38 4.12 41.61
C PRO A 525 -1.95 4.16 41.04
N ALA A 526 -1.04 3.42 41.67
CA ALA A 526 0.38 3.41 41.33
C ALA A 526 0.65 3.07 39.86
N GLY A 527 1.62 3.75 39.25
CA GLY A 527 2.03 3.57 37.85
C GLY A 527 1.22 4.38 36.82
N ILE A 528 -0.02 4.78 37.12
CA ILE A 528 -0.82 5.61 36.20
C ILE A 528 -0.30 7.06 36.18
N ALA A 529 0.07 7.60 37.34
CA ALA A 529 0.64 8.94 37.43
C ALA A 529 1.92 9.07 36.59
N GLU A 530 2.86 8.12 36.74
CA GLU A 530 4.09 8.06 35.93
C GLU A 530 3.80 7.91 34.42
N TRP A 531 2.78 7.11 34.07
CA TRP A 531 2.35 6.93 32.68
C TRP A 531 1.79 8.24 32.08
N LEU A 532 1.05 9.02 32.87
CA LEU A 532 0.52 10.33 32.48
C LEU A 532 1.62 11.39 32.40
N GLU A 533 2.52 11.46 33.37
CA GLU A 533 3.65 12.39 33.37
C GLU A 533 4.51 12.27 32.10
N ALA A 534 4.68 11.05 31.59
CA ALA A 534 5.43 10.81 30.35
C ALA A 534 4.71 11.30 29.07
N ARG A 535 3.42 11.66 29.15
CA ARG A 535 2.56 11.98 27.99
C ARG A 535 1.95 13.37 28.04
N LEU A 536 1.98 14.01 29.21
CA LEU A 536 1.39 15.32 29.44
C LEU A 536 2.45 16.41 29.52
N PRO A 537 2.13 17.65 29.14
CA PRO A 537 0.84 18.08 28.58
C PRO A 537 0.63 17.64 27.12
N LEU A 538 -0.63 17.48 26.71
CA LEU A 538 -1.01 17.28 25.31
C LEU A 538 -0.81 18.58 24.52
N ARG A 539 -0.26 18.46 23.31
CA ARG A 539 0.07 19.60 22.43
C ARG A 539 -0.63 19.45 21.08
N GLN A 540 -1.04 20.60 20.51
CA GLN A 540 -1.73 20.68 19.21
C GLN A 540 -0.83 20.35 18.02
N GLU A 541 0.49 20.48 18.17
CA GLU A 541 1.49 20.04 17.20
C GLU A 541 2.28 18.89 17.83
N PRO A 542 2.65 17.84 17.06
CA PRO A 542 3.81 17.03 17.47
C PRO A 542 4.96 18.02 17.60
N PRO A 543 5.80 17.94 18.65
CA PRO A 543 6.82 18.94 18.86
C PRO A 543 7.65 19.08 17.57
N GLN A 544 7.63 20.26 16.94
CA GLN A 544 8.88 20.80 16.39
C GLN A 544 9.90 20.60 17.50
N ALA A 545 11.02 19.95 17.21
CA ALA A 545 12.03 19.58 18.18
C ALA A 545 12.47 20.81 19.02
N ALA A 546 11.72 21.12 20.07
CA ALA A 546 12.01 22.21 20.96
C ALA A 546 13.15 21.73 21.84
N SER A 547 14.19 22.54 21.82
CA SER A 547 15.36 22.41 22.65
C SER A 547 15.00 22.09 24.10
N MET A 548 15.50 20.94 24.56
CA MET A 548 15.67 20.65 25.98
C MET A 548 16.36 21.83 26.69
N PRO A 549 16.03 22.09 27.97
CA PRO A 549 16.72 23.09 28.76
C PRO A 549 18.21 22.80 28.79
N ASP A 550 18.99 23.88 28.83
CA ASP A 550 20.44 23.95 28.67
C ASP A 550 21.18 23.07 29.71
N ARG A 551 21.23 21.77 29.44
CA ARG A 551 22.41 20.96 29.76
C ARG A 551 23.38 21.22 28.62
N PRO A 552 24.66 21.52 28.90
CA PRO A 552 25.62 21.92 27.87
C PRO A 552 25.58 20.92 26.71
N ARG A 553 24.92 21.32 25.62
CA ARG A 553 24.63 20.45 24.48
C ARG A 553 25.95 20.18 23.78
N ARG A 554 26.45 18.96 23.88
CA ARG A 554 27.31 18.43 22.81
C ARG A 554 26.46 18.44 21.53
N SER A 555 26.93 19.09 20.47
CA SER A 555 26.25 19.11 19.18
C SER A 555 25.96 17.68 18.72
N ARG A 556 24.70 17.33 18.46
CA ARG A 556 24.34 16.03 17.90
C ARG A 556 25.01 15.84 16.54
N ARG A 557 25.42 14.60 16.25
CA ARG A 557 26.09 14.23 15.00
C ARG A 557 25.12 14.36 13.83
N LYS A 558 25.63 14.61 12.62
CA LYS A 558 24.83 14.66 11.39
C LYS A 558 25.25 13.58 10.41
N ALA A 559 24.28 12.93 9.77
CA ALA A 559 24.48 11.96 8.70
C ALA A 559 23.88 12.46 7.39
N ILE A 560 24.73 12.62 6.36
CA ILE A 560 24.30 12.99 5.01
C ILE A 560 23.93 11.71 4.25
N LEU A 561 22.65 11.51 3.99
CA LEU A 561 22.14 10.47 3.10
C LEU A 561 22.21 10.96 1.65
N VAL A 562 23.04 10.31 0.84
CA VAL A 562 23.09 10.58 -0.60
C VAL A 562 22.08 9.66 -1.30
N LEU A 563 20.90 10.20 -1.59
CA LEU A 563 19.74 9.44 -2.08
C LEU A 563 19.52 9.69 -3.57
N GLY A 564 19.97 8.77 -4.42
CA GLY A 564 19.68 8.79 -5.84
C GLY A 564 19.90 7.44 -6.49
N MET A 565 19.26 7.23 -7.65
CA MET A 565 19.42 6.00 -8.44
C MET A 565 20.90 5.81 -8.86
N HIS A 566 21.33 4.56 -9.03
CA HIS A 566 22.62 4.24 -9.64
C HIS A 566 22.87 5.09 -10.90
N ARG A 567 24.11 5.58 -11.07
CA ARG A 567 24.53 6.39 -12.23
C ARG A 567 23.95 7.81 -12.31
N SER A 568 23.16 8.25 -11.32
CA SER A 568 22.63 9.62 -11.24
C SER A 568 23.62 10.67 -10.72
N GLY A 569 24.94 10.38 -10.74
CA GLY A 569 25.96 11.29 -10.22
C GLY A 569 26.19 11.22 -8.70
N THR A 570 25.63 10.21 -8.01
CA THR A 570 25.80 9.99 -6.56
C THR A 570 27.27 9.90 -6.11
N SER A 571 28.16 9.34 -6.95
CA SER A 571 29.60 9.24 -6.62
C SER A 571 30.34 10.57 -6.73
N MET A 572 29.90 11.45 -7.63
CA MET A 572 30.47 12.80 -7.78
C MET A 572 30.10 13.66 -6.57
N LEU A 573 28.82 13.61 -6.17
CA LEU A 573 28.34 14.30 -4.97
C LEU A 573 29.04 13.78 -3.71
N ALA A 574 29.14 12.44 -3.55
CA ALA A 574 29.86 11.83 -2.43
C ALA A 574 31.34 12.25 -2.37
N GLY A 575 32.04 12.30 -3.52
CA GLY A 575 33.42 12.78 -3.57
C GLY A 575 33.56 14.25 -3.16
N THR A 576 32.57 15.08 -3.49
CA THR A 576 32.55 16.51 -3.08
C THR A 576 32.35 16.64 -1.58
N ILE A 577 31.35 15.95 -1.03
CA ILE A 577 31.07 15.89 0.41
C ILE A 577 32.29 15.40 1.20
N ALA A 578 33.00 14.41 0.65
CA ALA A 578 34.21 13.85 1.21
C ALA A 578 35.41 14.81 1.18
N ALA A 579 35.49 15.70 0.19
CA ALA A 579 36.52 16.75 0.09
C ALA A 579 36.20 17.95 1.00
N LEU A 580 34.92 18.18 1.30
CA LEU A 580 34.45 19.20 2.26
C LEU A 580 34.61 18.77 3.73
N GLY A 581 35.25 17.62 3.98
CA GLY A 581 35.63 17.17 5.33
C GLY A 581 34.60 16.28 6.02
N SER A 582 33.56 15.81 5.33
CA SER A 582 32.67 14.78 5.89
C SER A 582 33.36 13.42 5.96
N ALA A 583 33.16 12.70 7.07
CA ALA A 583 33.79 11.40 7.27
C ALA A 583 33.31 10.35 6.25
N ARG A 584 34.29 9.62 5.71
CA ARG A 584 34.16 8.56 4.70
C ARG A 584 34.03 7.21 5.41
N PRO A 585 33.40 6.19 4.80
CA PRO A 585 33.38 4.85 5.39
C PRO A 585 34.81 4.30 5.51
N LYS A 586 35.12 3.61 6.62
CA LYS A 586 36.43 2.96 6.84
C LYS A 586 36.75 1.91 5.78
N LYS A 587 35.75 1.20 5.26
CA LYS A 587 35.92 0.14 4.26
C LYS A 587 35.15 0.46 2.98
N PRO A 588 35.62 1.46 2.20
CA PRO A 588 34.96 1.81 0.95
C PRO A 588 35.05 0.67 -0.07
N LEU A 589 34.01 0.52 -0.88
CA LEU A 589 33.95 -0.48 -1.93
C LEU A 589 35.01 -0.20 -3.02
N ARG A 590 35.73 -1.25 -3.44
CA ARG A 590 36.91 -1.12 -4.32
C ARG A 590 36.53 -0.67 -5.73
N ALA A 591 37.41 0.12 -6.34
CA ALA A 591 37.32 0.49 -7.75
C ALA A 591 37.28 -0.73 -8.68
N ASP A 592 36.54 -0.61 -9.78
CA ASP A 592 36.45 -1.61 -10.84
C ASP A 592 36.49 -0.95 -12.23
N ARG A 593 36.26 -1.73 -13.29
CA ARG A 593 36.24 -1.23 -14.67
C ARG A 593 35.09 -0.25 -14.95
N ASN A 594 34.01 -0.31 -14.18
CA ASN A 594 32.78 0.49 -14.35
C ASN A 594 32.82 1.80 -13.55
N ASN A 595 33.67 1.86 -12.53
CA ASN A 595 34.02 3.04 -11.76
C ASN A 595 35.51 2.97 -11.34
N PRO A 596 36.43 3.39 -12.24
CA PRO A 596 37.87 3.28 -12.02
C PRO A 596 38.42 4.08 -10.82
N ARG A 597 37.63 5.01 -10.28
CA ARG A 597 38.02 5.88 -9.16
C ARG A 597 37.58 5.35 -7.79
N GLY A 598 36.88 4.22 -7.75
CA GLY A 598 36.37 3.67 -6.50
C GLY A 598 34.94 4.10 -6.20
N TYR A 599 34.33 3.37 -5.28
CA TYR A 599 32.97 3.60 -4.81
C TYR A 599 33.04 4.26 -3.43
N TRP A 600 32.10 5.14 -3.16
CA TRP A 600 31.99 5.84 -1.87
C TRP A 600 31.05 5.11 -0.91
N GLU A 601 30.52 3.97 -1.35
CA GLU A 601 29.71 3.03 -0.57
C GLU A 601 30.58 2.26 0.45
N SER A 602 30.05 2.03 1.64
CA SER A 602 30.65 1.09 2.59
C SER A 602 30.43 -0.35 2.13
N THR A 603 31.50 -1.13 2.03
CA THR A 603 31.44 -2.55 1.63
C THR A 603 30.52 -3.38 2.55
N PRO A 604 30.69 -3.38 3.90
CA PRO A 604 29.80 -4.15 4.77
C PRO A 604 28.34 -3.67 4.71
N LEU A 605 28.11 -2.37 4.56
CA LEU A 605 26.75 -1.83 4.43
C LEU A 605 26.08 -2.27 3.12
N ASN A 606 26.84 -2.28 2.02
CA ASN A 606 26.34 -2.71 0.72
C ASN A 606 25.85 -4.17 0.74
N PHE A 607 26.64 -5.08 1.33
CA PHE A 607 26.21 -6.47 1.53
C PHE A 607 24.98 -6.58 2.44
N ALA A 608 24.94 -5.83 3.54
CA ALA A 608 23.79 -5.85 4.45
C ALA A 608 22.50 -5.33 3.78
N ASN A 609 22.60 -4.34 2.90
CA ASN A 609 21.48 -3.82 2.11
C ASN A 609 20.97 -4.85 1.08
N ASP A 610 21.87 -5.58 0.41
CA ASP A 610 21.47 -6.67 -0.50
C ASP A 610 20.78 -7.82 0.26
N GLU A 611 21.29 -8.18 1.45
CA GLU A 611 20.64 -9.17 2.31
C GLU A 611 19.24 -8.70 2.77
N LEU A 612 19.11 -7.43 3.18
CA LEU A 612 17.83 -6.84 3.58
C LEU A 612 16.81 -6.91 2.44
N LEU A 613 17.20 -6.48 1.22
CA LEU A 613 16.33 -6.54 0.05
C LEU A 613 15.94 -7.98 -0.30
N THR A 614 16.89 -8.91 -0.22
CA THR A 614 16.63 -10.34 -0.47
C THR A 614 15.63 -10.90 0.54
N ALA A 615 15.79 -10.56 1.82
CA ALA A 615 14.88 -10.98 2.87
C ALA A 615 13.47 -10.38 2.69
N ALA A 616 13.37 -9.19 2.08
CA ALA A 616 12.13 -8.56 1.63
C ALA A 616 11.57 -9.11 0.31
N ALA A 617 12.07 -10.26 -0.17
CA ALA A 617 11.73 -10.85 -1.47
C ALA A 617 11.95 -9.91 -2.68
N SER A 618 12.92 -9.00 -2.57
CA SER A 618 13.24 -7.97 -3.55
C SER A 618 14.73 -7.95 -3.92
N SER A 619 15.14 -6.99 -4.75
CA SER A 619 16.53 -6.78 -5.17
C SER A 619 16.73 -5.34 -5.65
N TRP A 620 17.99 -4.91 -5.82
CA TRP A 620 18.29 -3.53 -6.26
C TRP A 620 17.73 -3.20 -7.64
N HIS A 621 17.49 -4.20 -8.49
CA HIS A 621 16.92 -4.06 -9.83
C HIS A 621 15.43 -4.46 -9.90
N ASP A 622 14.74 -4.51 -8.76
CA ASP A 622 13.30 -4.66 -8.68
C ASP A 622 12.67 -3.27 -8.50
N TRP A 623 11.73 -2.88 -9.37
CA TRP A 623 11.08 -1.56 -9.34
C TRP A 623 9.71 -1.60 -8.64
N ARG A 624 9.25 -2.78 -8.19
CA ARG A 624 7.99 -2.95 -7.45
C ARG A 624 8.11 -2.42 -6.02
N PRO A 625 7.04 -1.93 -5.40
CA PRO A 625 7.07 -1.44 -4.02
C PRO A 625 7.51 -2.55 -3.06
N LEU A 626 8.28 -2.19 -2.03
CA LEU A 626 8.57 -3.11 -0.92
C LEU A 626 7.32 -3.26 -0.05
N ASP A 627 7.11 -4.46 0.50
CA ASP A 627 6.03 -4.69 1.46
C ASP A 627 6.27 -3.88 2.74
N PRO A 628 5.42 -2.89 3.06
CA PRO A 628 5.58 -2.08 4.26
C PRO A 628 5.44 -2.91 5.54
N GLN A 629 4.66 -4.01 5.53
CA GLN A 629 4.49 -4.88 6.69
C GLN A 629 5.76 -5.68 6.96
N TRP A 630 6.43 -6.16 5.91
CA TRP A 630 7.69 -6.88 6.05
C TRP A 630 8.79 -6.01 6.67
N LEU A 631 8.89 -4.73 6.29
CA LEU A 631 9.85 -3.78 6.87
C LEU A 631 9.62 -3.54 8.37
N GLN A 632 8.43 -3.84 8.88
CA GLN A 632 8.05 -3.75 10.30
C GLN A 632 8.09 -5.11 11.02
N SER A 633 8.53 -6.17 10.36
CA SER A 633 8.58 -7.51 10.92
C SER A 633 9.78 -7.73 11.85
N LEU A 634 9.68 -8.74 12.74
CA LEU A 634 10.81 -9.23 13.54
C LEU A 634 12.01 -9.68 12.69
N ALA A 635 11.78 -10.07 11.43
CA ALA A 635 12.86 -10.42 10.50
C ALA A 635 13.66 -9.17 10.10
N ALA A 636 12.99 -8.05 9.82
CA ALA A 636 13.62 -6.77 9.53
C ALA A 636 14.40 -6.21 10.73
N GLU A 637 13.93 -6.42 11.98
CA GLU A 637 14.65 -6.01 13.20
C GLU A 637 16.07 -6.61 13.31
N ARG A 638 16.28 -7.84 12.83
CA ARG A 638 17.63 -8.45 12.83
C ARG A 638 18.58 -7.69 11.90
N HIS A 639 18.09 -7.30 10.73
CA HIS A 639 18.85 -6.46 9.79
C HIS A 639 19.05 -5.04 10.36
N HIS A 640 18.09 -4.54 11.15
CA HIS A 640 18.17 -3.23 11.79
C HIS A 640 19.37 -3.17 12.75
N HIS A 641 19.48 -4.15 13.67
CA HIS A 641 20.63 -4.26 14.57
C HIS A 641 21.96 -4.44 13.82
N LYS A 642 21.97 -5.26 12.76
CA LYS A 642 23.17 -5.49 11.94
C LYS A 642 23.65 -4.21 11.25
N ILE A 643 22.75 -3.47 10.60
CA ILE A 643 23.09 -2.22 9.89
C ILE A 643 23.51 -1.14 10.88
N LYS A 644 22.84 -1.01 12.04
CA LYS A 644 23.25 -0.12 13.12
C LYS A 644 24.70 -0.38 13.57
N ALA A 645 25.03 -1.65 13.82
CA ALA A 645 26.38 -2.05 14.22
C ALA A 645 27.42 -1.73 13.12
N ILE A 646 27.06 -1.93 11.84
CA ILE A 646 27.92 -1.56 10.70
C ILE A 646 28.16 -0.05 10.68
N LEU A 647 27.12 0.78 10.77
CA LEU A 647 27.26 2.24 10.75
C LEU A 647 28.13 2.74 11.92
N ALA A 648 27.90 2.24 13.13
CA ALA A 648 28.73 2.56 14.28
C ALA A 648 30.21 2.16 14.04
N SER A 649 30.45 0.99 13.46
CA SER A 649 31.81 0.52 13.18
C SER A 649 32.51 1.32 12.08
N GLU A 650 31.80 1.70 11.03
CA GLU A 650 32.35 2.33 9.82
C GLU A 650 32.60 3.82 10.02
N TYR A 651 31.78 4.49 10.83
CA TYR A 651 31.82 5.95 11.00
C TYR A 651 32.20 6.41 12.42
N GLY A 652 32.33 5.49 13.40
CA GLY A 652 32.76 5.84 14.76
C GLY A 652 31.91 6.93 15.38
N ASP A 653 32.55 7.92 16.02
CA ASP A 653 31.93 9.09 16.67
C ASP A 653 32.04 10.39 15.84
N GLU A 654 32.32 10.28 14.54
CA GLU A 654 32.53 11.41 13.63
C GLU A 654 31.33 12.39 13.62
N PRO A 655 31.54 13.69 13.86
CA PRO A 655 30.45 14.67 14.02
C PRO A 655 29.64 14.90 12.75
N LEU A 656 30.25 14.71 11.57
CA LEU A 656 29.60 14.76 10.27
C LEU A 656 30.12 13.62 9.40
N PHE A 657 29.23 12.74 8.96
CA PHE A 657 29.56 11.66 8.03
C PHE A 657 28.51 11.54 6.93
N PHE A 658 28.84 10.84 5.84
CA PHE A 658 27.88 10.56 4.78
C PHE A 658 27.71 9.08 4.53
N VAL A 659 26.47 8.68 4.25
CA VAL A 659 26.09 7.33 3.87
C VAL A 659 25.58 7.36 2.44
N LYS A 660 26.27 6.61 1.57
CA LYS A 660 25.90 6.45 0.17
C LYS A 660 25.70 4.97 -0.11
N ASP A 661 24.49 4.62 -0.55
CA ASP A 661 24.17 3.40 -1.29
C ASP A 661 22.82 3.66 -1.97
N PRO A 662 22.72 3.60 -3.32
CA PRO A 662 21.48 3.85 -4.04
C PRO A 662 20.28 3.03 -3.55
N ARG A 663 20.50 1.83 -2.99
CA ARG A 663 19.45 0.98 -2.43
C ARG A 663 18.70 1.62 -1.28
N ILE A 664 19.36 2.51 -0.52
CA ILE A 664 18.76 3.19 0.65
C ILE A 664 17.52 4.00 0.23
N CYS A 665 17.45 4.47 -1.02
CA CYS A 665 16.27 5.14 -1.55
C CYS A 665 14.98 4.33 -1.33
N ARG A 666 15.08 2.99 -1.36
CA ARG A 666 13.95 2.05 -1.22
C ARG A 666 13.46 1.88 0.21
N PHE A 667 14.28 2.21 1.21
CA PHE A 667 14.02 1.96 2.62
C PHE A 667 14.56 3.10 3.51
N VAL A 668 14.40 4.35 3.06
CA VAL A 668 14.78 5.55 3.83
C VAL A 668 14.18 5.56 5.25
N PRO A 669 12.91 5.13 5.50
CA PRO A 669 12.38 5.08 6.86
C PRO A 669 13.18 4.15 7.78
N PHE A 670 13.61 3.00 7.25
CA PHE A 670 14.43 2.02 7.96
C PHE A 670 15.84 2.57 8.26
N MET A 671 16.46 3.30 7.33
CA MET A 671 17.74 3.98 7.60
C MET A 671 17.57 5.11 8.63
N SER A 672 16.46 5.85 8.56
CA SER A 672 16.15 6.96 9.47
C SER A 672 15.95 6.48 10.90
N SER A 673 15.28 5.33 11.11
CA SER A 673 15.11 4.76 12.45
C SER A 673 16.45 4.37 13.07
N ILE A 674 17.36 3.77 12.29
CA ILE A 674 18.70 3.42 12.76
C ILE A 674 19.48 4.67 13.17
N LEU A 675 19.46 5.72 12.35
CA LEU A 675 20.16 6.97 12.65
C LEU A 675 19.57 7.68 13.89
N ALA A 676 18.25 7.63 14.07
CA ALA A 676 17.59 8.15 15.27
C ALA A 676 18.05 7.42 16.53
N GLU A 677 18.16 6.09 16.51
CA GLU A 677 18.72 5.30 17.62
C GLU A 677 20.21 5.54 17.88
N MET A 678 20.94 6.01 16.87
CA MET A 678 22.33 6.44 16.98
C MET A 678 22.46 7.91 17.41
N GLU A 679 21.35 8.56 17.79
CA GLU A 679 21.27 9.99 18.12
C GLU A 679 21.91 10.90 17.06
N THR A 680 21.74 10.53 15.79
CA THR A 680 22.32 11.20 14.64
C THR A 680 21.22 11.82 13.80
N ASP A 681 21.33 13.11 13.52
CA ASP A 681 20.36 13.86 12.73
C ASP A 681 20.58 13.56 11.23
N PRO A 682 19.60 12.98 10.51
CA PRO A 682 19.73 12.72 9.08
C PRO A 682 19.49 13.99 8.25
N VAL A 683 20.22 14.10 7.14
CA VAL A 683 20.02 15.11 6.09
C VAL A 683 20.05 14.41 4.74
N ALA A 684 19.15 14.75 3.82
CA ALA A 684 19.11 14.13 2.49
C ALA A 684 19.67 15.06 1.40
N LEU A 685 20.61 14.56 0.60
CA LEU A 685 21.02 15.20 -0.65
C LEU A 685 20.64 14.31 -1.83
N LEU A 686 19.78 14.81 -2.72
CA LEU A 686 19.17 14.05 -3.79
C LEU A 686 19.71 14.52 -5.15
N PRO A 687 20.71 13.83 -5.74
CA PRO A 687 21.21 14.16 -7.06
C PRO A 687 20.20 13.72 -8.14
N LEU A 688 19.78 14.67 -8.98
CA LEU A 688 18.85 14.47 -10.08
C LEU A 688 19.61 14.44 -11.40
N ARG A 689 19.47 13.34 -12.14
CA ARG A 689 20.01 13.20 -13.49
C ARG A 689 18.92 12.78 -14.45
N ASN A 690 19.05 13.22 -15.70
CA ASN A 690 18.19 12.83 -16.81
C ASN A 690 17.96 11.30 -16.83
N PRO A 691 16.70 10.85 -16.81
CA PRO A 691 16.37 9.42 -16.73
C PRO A 691 16.90 8.60 -17.92
N LEU A 692 16.95 9.18 -19.13
CA LEU A 692 17.48 8.51 -20.33
C LEU A 692 19.00 8.28 -20.21
N GLU A 693 19.74 9.27 -19.71
CA GLU A 693 21.19 9.12 -19.50
C GLU A 693 21.51 8.06 -18.45
N VAL A 694 20.70 8.00 -17.39
CA VAL A 694 20.80 6.94 -16.38
C VAL A 694 20.52 5.58 -17.04
N ALA A 695 19.47 5.49 -17.86
CA ALA A 695 19.09 4.26 -18.53
C ALA A 695 20.14 3.76 -19.54
N TYR A 696 20.69 4.61 -20.41
CA TYR A 696 21.80 4.26 -21.30
C TYR A 696 23.07 3.86 -20.53
N SER A 697 23.32 4.49 -19.38
CA SER A 697 24.45 4.10 -18.54
C SER A 697 24.25 2.72 -17.89
N LEU A 698 23.03 2.35 -17.52
CA LEU A 698 22.71 1.03 -16.96
C LEU A 698 22.70 -0.06 -18.03
N GLU A 699 22.22 0.24 -19.23
CA GLU A 699 22.28 -0.68 -20.37
C GLU A 699 23.72 -1.07 -20.70
N ARG A 700 24.64 -0.11 -20.81
CA ARG A 700 26.06 -0.41 -21.08
C ARG A 700 26.75 -1.15 -19.95
N ARG A 701 26.38 -0.89 -18.69
CA ARG A 701 27.03 -1.49 -17.51
C ARG A 701 26.53 -2.91 -17.24
N ASP A 702 25.22 -3.10 -17.29
CA ASP A 702 24.53 -4.28 -16.77
C ASP A 702 23.73 -5.04 -17.84
N GLY A 703 23.61 -4.50 -19.06
CA GLY A 703 22.74 -5.06 -20.10
C GLY A 703 21.25 -4.92 -19.80
N LEU A 704 20.86 -3.99 -18.90
CA LEU A 704 19.46 -3.79 -18.52
C LEU A 704 18.68 -3.10 -19.64
N PRO A 705 17.49 -3.62 -20.03
CA PRO A 705 16.63 -2.97 -21.00
C PRO A 705 16.26 -1.54 -20.57
N LEU A 706 16.19 -0.63 -21.53
CA LEU A 706 15.94 0.79 -21.29
C LEU A 706 14.66 1.03 -20.47
N ALA A 707 13.53 0.42 -20.88
CA ALA A 707 12.26 0.52 -20.17
C ALA A 707 12.38 0.11 -18.69
N LYS A 708 13.09 -0.99 -18.39
CA LYS A 708 13.32 -1.44 -17.01
C LYS A 708 14.18 -0.44 -16.23
N SER A 709 15.23 0.09 -16.85
CA SER A 709 16.09 1.11 -16.23
C SER A 709 15.32 2.40 -15.90
N LEU A 710 14.38 2.80 -16.76
CA LEU A 710 13.53 3.97 -16.53
C LEU A 710 12.55 3.77 -15.36
N LEU A 711 11.93 2.58 -15.24
CA LEU A 711 11.10 2.23 -14.09
C LEU A 711 11.90 2.18 -12.79
N LEU A 712 13.14 1.66 -12.84
CA LEU A 712 14.03 1.66 -11.69
C LEU A 712 14.39 3.08 -11.25
N TRP A 713 14.70 3.96 -12.19
CA TRP A 713 14.94 5.37 -11.92
C TRP A 713 13.74 6.01 -11.22
N LEU A 714 12.53 5.80 -11.76
CA LEU A 714 11.30 6.36 -11.21
C LEU A 714 11.04 5.88 -9.79
N ARG A 715 11.11 4.56 -9.55
CA ARG A 715 10.92 3.96 -8.22
C ARG A 715 11.89 4.55 -7.18
N HIS A 716 13.18 4.59 -7.50
CA HIS A 716 14.18 5.06 -6.53
C HIS A 716 13.98 6.53 -6.18
N LEU A 717 13.65 7.40 -7.15
CA LEU A 717 13.45 8.81 -6.84
C LEU A 717 12.12 9.09 -6.14
N LEU A 718 11.03 8.42 -6.51
CA LEU A 718 9.74 8.56 -5.80
C LEU A 718 9.82 8.05 -4.35
N ASP A 719 10.52 6.94 -4.11
CA ASP A 719 10.72 6.44 -2.76
C ASP A 719 11.62 7.39 -1.94
N ALA A 720 12.75 7.84 -2.51
CA ALA A 720 13.66 8.77 -1.85
C ALA A 720 13.02 10.13 -1.57
N GLU A 721 12.27 10.68 -2.52
CA GLU A 721 11.56 11.94 -2.36
C GLU A 721 10.54 11.82 -1.23
N TYR A 722 9.55 10.94 -1.36
CA TYR A 722 8.46 10.83 -0.40
C TYR A 722 8.95 10.58 1.02
N HIS A 723 9.88 9.64 1.19
CA HIS A 723 10.39 9.26 2.51
C HIS A 723 11.52 10.15 3.04
N SER A 724 11.90 11.23 2.34
CA SER A 724 12.84 12.24 2.88
C SER A 724 12.16 13.53 3.33
N ARG A 725 10.83 13.67 3.16
CA ARG A 725 10.09 14.90 3.49
C ARG A 725 10.17 15.32 4.96
N HIS A 726 10.41 14.37 5.87
CA HIS A 726 10.50 14.61 7.31
C HIS A 726 11.89 15.10 7.78
N MET A 727 12.89 15.16 6.88
CA MET A 727 14.25 15.59 7.20
C MET A 727 14.69 16.76 6.30
N PRO A 728 15.66 17.59 6.74
CA PRO A 728 16.21 18.63 5.88
C PRO A 728 16.79 18.01 4.60
N ARG A 729 16.39 18.54 3.45
CA ARG A 729 16.73 17.96 2.14
C ARG A 729 17.07 18.99 1.07
N CYS A 730 17.92 18.61 0.13
CA CYS A 730 18.26 19.43 -1.04
C CYS A 730 18.34 18.59 -2.31
N PHE A 731 17.64 19.01 -3.36
CA PHE A 731 17.70 18.43 -4.70
C PHE A 731 18.77 19.13 -5.53
N ILE A 732 19.60 18.36 -6.22
CA ILE A 732 20.78 18.88 -6.94
C ILE A 732 20.77 18.34 -8.37
N ARG A 733 20.59 19.22 -9.35
CA ARG A 733 20.66 18.84 -10.77
C ARG A 733 22.10 18.52 -11.16
N HIS A 734 22.31 17.33 -11.72
CA HIS A 734 23.65 16.81 -12.07
C HIS A 734 24.41 17.74 -13.02
N GLU A 735 23.74 18.23 -14.06
CA GLU A 735 24.32 19.14 -15.06
C GLU A 735 24.74 20.47 -14.44
N GLN A 736 23.88 21.06 -13.61
CA GLN A 736 24.16 22.35 -12.97
C GLN A 736 25.26 22.23 -11.91
N PHE A 737 25.32 21.10 -11.20
CA PHE A 737 26.39 20.82 -10.25
C PHE A 737 27.77 20.70 -10.92
N LEU A 738 27.84 20.24 -12.16
CA LEU A 738 29.09 20.21 -12.92
C LEU A 738 29.55 21.61 -13.36
N ILE A 739 28.60 22.53 -13.55
CA ILE A 739 28.86 23.91 -13.95
C ILE A 739 29.31 24.74 -12.75
N ASP A 740 28.55 24.66 -11.64
CA ASP A 740 28.80 25.45 -10.44
C ASP A 740 28.54 24.63 -9.17
N TRP A 741 29.46 23.70 -8.89
CA TRP A 741 29.38 22.86 -7.68
C TRP A 741 29.37 23.72 -6.40
N ARG A 742 30.00 24.89 -6.42
CA ARG A 742 30.17 25.75 -5.24
C ARG A 742 28.82 26.32 -4.81
N TYR A 743 28.10 26.94 -5.75
CA TYR A 743 26.74 27.44 -5.53
C TYR A 743 25.83 26.36 -4.94
N HIS A 744 25.87 25.14 -5.50
CA HIS A 744 25.01 24.05 -5.05
C HIS A 744 25.38 23.49 -3.67
N VAL A 745 26.67 23.49 -3.30
CA VAL A 745 27.12 23.09 -1.95
C VAL A 745 26.74 24.13 -0.90
N GLU A 746 26.84 25.41 -1.23
CA GLU A 746 26.40 26.52 -0.35
C GLU A 746 24.88 26.49 -0.15
N ARG A 747 24.12 26.34 -1.24
CA ARG A 747 22.66 26.17 -1.19
C ARG A 747 22.24 24.92 -0.41
N ALA A 748 22.97 23.82 -0.53
CA ALA A 748 22.74 22.62 0.26
C ALA A 748 22.98 22.89 1.76
N ALA A 749 24.09 23.54 2.12
CA ALA A 749 24.39 23.90 3.50
C ALA A 749 23.30 24.79 4.13
N GLU A 750 22.83 25.79 3.39
CA GLU A 750 21.75 26.68 3.81
C GLU A 750 20.44 25.92 4.05
N LYS A 751 20.00 25.11 3.07
CA LYS A 751 18.74 24.37 3.17
C LYS A 751 18.74 23.28 4.23
N THR A 752 19.90 22.72 4.56
CA THR A 752 19.98 21.55 5.44
C THR A 752 20.67 21.81 6.78
N GLY A 753 21.22 23.00 7.00
CA GLY A 753 21.99 23.35 8.20
C GLY A 753 23.27 22.54 8.35
N ILE A 754 23.88 22.09 7.24
CA ILE A 754 25.20 21.45 7.27
C ILE A 754 26.26 22.53 7.44
N VAL A 755 27.20 22.33 8.37
CA VAL A 755 28.41 23.14 8.47
C VAL A 755 29.56 22.28 7.97
N TRP A 756 30.16 22.67 6.84
CA TRP A 756 31.27 21.95 6.24
C TRP A 756 32.55 22.11 7.10
N PRO A 757 33.18 21.01 7.54
CA PRO A 757 34.43 21.07 8.31
C PRO A 757 35.58 21.73 7.57
N THR A 758 35.64 21.58 6.24
CA THR A 758 36.64 22.20 5.39
C THR A 758 36.04 23.41 4.66
N PRO A 759 36.64 24.61 4.77
CA PRO A 759 36.22 25.78 3.99
C PRO A 759 36.29 25.51 2.48
N LEU A 760 35.32 26.03 1.73
CA LEU A 760 35.17 25.71 0.31
C LEU A 760 36.41 26.09 -0.52
N ASP A 761 37.08 27.20 -0.18
CA ASP A 761 38.31 27.67 -0.85
C ASP A 761 39.48 26.69 -0.68
N GLN A 762 39.50 25.94 0.44
CA GLN A 762 40.53 24.92 0.69
C GLN A 762 40.21 23.61 -0.03
N ALA A 763 38.92 23.27 -0.18
CA ALA A 763 38.47 22.06 -0.86
C ALA A 763 38.49 22.18 -2.40
N GLU A 764 38.48 23.39 -2.95
CA GLU A 764 38.39 23.67 -4.40
C GLU A 764 39.41 22.91 -5.24
N THR A 765 40.67 22.84 -4.79
CA THR A 765 41.72 22.11 -5.51
C THR A 765 41.50 20.59 -5.50
N GLU A 766 40.99 20.00 -4.41
CA GLU A 766 40.68 18.56 -4.35
C GLU A 766 39.46 18.23 -5.21
N ILE A 767 38.44 19.08 -5.14
CA ILE A 767 37.18 18.97 -5.88
C ILE A 767 37.42 19.08 -7.40
N GLY A 768 38.18 20.09 -7.84
CA GLY A 768 38.54 20.29 -9.24
C GLY A 768 39.36 19.16 -9.88
N ARG A 769 40.07 18.34 -9.08
CA ARG A 769 40.82 17.17 -9.60
C ARG A 769 39.91 16.06 -10.12
N PHE A 770 38.70 15.91 -9.57
CA PHE A 770 37.79 14.85 -9.96
C PHE A 770 36.53 15.34 -10.69
N LEU A 771 36.07 16.57 -10.46
CA LEU A 771 34.98 17.20 -11.23
C LEU A 771 35.53 17.75 -12.56
N THR A 772 35.62 16.89 -13.56
CA THR A 772 35.98 17.30 -14.92
C THR A 772 34.77 17.19 -15.85
N ALA A 773 34.60 18.16 -16.76
CA ALA A 773 33.51 18.19 -17.75
C ALA A 773 33.45 16.92 -18.64
N ASN A 774 34.57 16.20 -18.76
CA ASN A 774 34.69 14.93 -19.47
C ASN A 774 33.92 13.76 -18.82
N LEU A 775 33.33 13.92 -17.63
CA LEU A 775 32.52 12.89 -16.97
C LEU A 775 31.05 12.88 -17.43
N HIS A 776 30.62 13.87 -18.22
CA HIS A 776 29.28 13.95 -18.80
C HIS A 776 29.22 13.25 -20.17
N HIS A 777 29.41 11.92 -20.16
CA HIS A 777 29.55 11.11 -21.38
C HIS A 777 28.27 10.95 -22.21
N GLU A 778 27.11 10.90 -21.54
CA GLU A 778 25.81 10.79 -22.19
C GLU A 778 25.17 12.17 -22.21
N ARG A 779 24.63 12.59 -23.35
CA ARG A 779 23.82 13.80 -23.47
C ARG A 779 22.55 13.43 -24.21
N ALA A 780 21.49 13.18 -23.47
CA ALA A 780 20.16 13.08 -24.07
C ALA A 780 19.65 14.50 -24.33
N THR A 781 19.17 14.80 -25.53
CA THR A 781 18.60 16.11 -25.84
C THR A 781 17.18 16.24 -25.28
N VAL A 782 16.68 17.47 -25.16
CA VAL A 782 15.26 17.74 -24.83
C VAL A 782 14.33 17.07 -25.85
N GLY A 783 14.75 16.98 -27.13
CA GLY A 783 14.00 16.27 -28.17
C GLY A 783 13.94 14.75 -27.95
N ASP A 784 15.01 14.15 -27.42
CA ASP A 784 15.04 12.71 -27.10
C ASP A 784 14.11 12.41 -25.91
N LEU A 785 14.16 13.23 -24.86
CA LEU A 785 13.22 13.15 -23.74
C LEU A 785 11.75 13.24 -24.18
N GLN A 786 11.49 14.04 -25.22
CA GLN A 786 10.13 14.29 -25.70
C GLN A 786 9.57 13.19 -26.61
N ASN A 787 10.41 12.50 -27.37
CA ASN A 787 9.97 11.63 -28.46
C ASN A 787 10.40 10.16 -28.32
N HIS A 788 11.18 9.81 -27.29
CA HIS A 788 11.64 8.43 -27.11
C HIS A 788 10.46 7.49 -26.77
N PRO A 789 10.30 6.35 -27.48
CA PRO A 789 9.13 5.47 -27.34
C PRO A 789 8.95 4.89 -25.92
N ASP A 790 10.04 4.65 -25.20
CA ASP A 790 10.00 4.15 -23.81
C ASP A 790 9.83 5.25 -22.74
N MET A 791 9.84 6.54 -23.12
CA MET A 791 9.65 7.65 -22.18
C MET A 791 8.17 7.97 -21.99
N THR A 792 7.57 7.36 -20.97
CA THR A 792 6.16 7.61 -20.62
C THR A 792 5.93 9.04 -20.11
N SER A 793 4.69 9.51 -20.21
CA SER A 793 4.26 10.79 -19.62
C SER A 793 4.53 10.84 -18.12
N LEU A 794 4.39 9.72 -17.42
CA LEU A 794 4.65 9.60 -15.99
C LEU A 794 6.12 9.87 -15.62
N ILE A 795 7.07 9.22 -16.31
CA ILE A 795 8.51 9.38 -16.03
C ILE A 795 8.96 10.81 -16.34
N ARG A 796 8.45 11.37 -17.45
CA ARG A 796 8.76 12.75 -17.85
C ARG A 796 8.24 13.76 -16.83
N ALA A 797 6.97 13.65 -16.46
CA ALA A 797 6.36 14.59 -15.52
C ALA A 797 7.03 14.50 -14.14
N ALA A 798 7.39 13.30 -13.67
CA ALA A 798 8.14 13.14 -12.43
C ALA A 798 9.53 13.81 -12.50
N TYR A 799 10.25 13.69 -13.63
CA TYR A 799 11.52 14.37 -13.82
C TYR A 799 11.38 15.90 -13.83
N ASP A 800 10.39 16.41 -14.56
CA ASP A 800 10.13 17.84 -14.68
C ASP A 800 9.77 18.45 -13.32
N ILE A 801 8.92 17.78 -12.53
CA ILE A 801 8.57 18.22 -11.17
C ILE A 801 9.79 18.21 -10.25
N LEU A 802 10.60 17.14 -10.26
CA LEU A 802 11.81 17.09 -9.44
C LEU A 802 12.82 18.18 -9.82
N CYS A 803 12.92 18.52 -11.11
CA CYS A 803 13.72 19.66 -11.57
C CYS A 803 13.15 20.99 -11.07
N ALA A 804 11.83 21.21 -11.15
CA ALA A 804 11.18 22.39 -10.59
C ALA A 804 11.41 22.51 -9.07
N MET A 805 11.34 21.41 -8.33
CA MET A 805 11.66 21.40 -6.89
C MET A 805 13.12 21.78 -6.61
N ALA A 806 14.04 21.36 -7.48
CA ALA A 806 15.45 21.71 -7.38
C ALA A 806 15.71 23.18 -7.67
N ASP A 807 15.02 23.76 -8.65
CA ASP A 807 15.23 25.12 -9.12
C ASP A 807 14.46 26.13 -8.24
N ASP A 808 13.14 25.97 -8.14
CA ASP A 808 12.17 26.91 -7.56
C ASP A 808 11.83 26.62 -6.09
N GLY A 809 12.06 25.40 -5.63
CA GLY A 809 11.84 25.00 -4.23
C GLY A 809 10.74 23.96 -4.05
N ASP A 810 10.70 23.41 -2.83
CA ASP A 810 9.84 22.27 -2.46
C ASP A 810 8.49 22.79 -1.95
N SER A 811 7.45 22.73 -2.78
CA SER A 811 6.08 23.20 -2.47
C SER A 811 5.11 22.04 -2.23
N GLN A 812 3.98 22.31 -1.57
CA GLN A 812 2.97 21.29 -1.30
C GLN A 812 2.31 20.79 -2.59
N GLU A 813 2.07 21.67 -3.56
CA GLU A 813 1.46 21.33 -4.85
C GLU A 813 2.32 20.33 -5.63
N LEU A 814 3.65 20.55 -5.68
CA LEU A 814 4.58 19.63 -6.34
C LEU A 814 4.66 18.27 -5.64
N ARG A 815 4.53 18.24 -4.29
CA ARG A 815 4.46 16.99 -3.51
C ARG A 815 3.18 16.22 -3.80
N ASP A 816 2.04 16.90 -3.87
CA ASP A 816 0.75 16.27 -4.14
C ASP A 816 0.72 15.64 -5.56
N GLU A 817 1.34 16.31 -6.54
CA GLU A 817 1.51 15.76 -7.89
C GLU A 817 2.38 14.50 -7.90
N LEU A 818 3.52 14.51 -7.19
CA LEU A 818 4.38 13.33 -7.06
C LEU A 818 3.70 12.19 -6.27
N ASP A 819 2.86 12.50 -5.28
CA ASP A 819 2.08 11.51 -4.53
C ASP A 819 1.05 10.81 -5.43
N LEU A 820 0.37 11.58 -6.26
CA LEU A 820 -0.53 11.03 -7.27
C LEU A 820 0.22 10.15 -8.27
N MET A 821 1.41 10.56 -8.71
CA MET A 821 2.24 9.77 -9.62
C MET A 821 2.72 8.48 -8.97
N ARG A 822 3.15 8.54 -7.69
CA ARG A 822 3.56 7.38 -6.91
C ARG A 822 2.40 6.41 -6.71
N ALA A 823 1.22 6.89 -6.31
CA ALA A 823 0.04 6.05 -6.16
C ALA A 823 -0.34 5.36 -7.47
N ARG A 824 -0.38 6.10 -8.59
CA ARG A 824 -0.62 5.52 -9.93
C ARG A 824 0.43 4.48 -10.31
N PHE A 825 1.69 4.74 -9.98
CA PHE A 825 2.77 3.80 -10.26
C PHE A 825 2.67 2.54 -9.40
N ASP A 826 2.30 2.67 -8.13
CA ASP A 826 2.06 1.57 -7.21
C ASP A 826 0.86 0.72 -7.67
N ASP A 827 -0.26 1.35 -8.05
CA ASP A 827 -1.43 0.66 -8.62
C ASP A 827 -1.07 -0.11 -9.90
N ALA A 828 -0.31 0.52 -10.80
CA ALA A 828 0.21 -0.13 -12.00
C ALA A 828 1.16 -1.29 -11.64
N CYS A 829 1.97 -1.17 -10.60
CA CYS A 829 2.80 -2.25 -10.08
C CYS A 829 1.96 -3.39 -9.50
N THR A 830 0.78 -3.14 -8.93
CA THR A 830 -0.09 -4.21 -8.42
C THR A 830 -0.74 -4.98 -9.56
N VAL A 831 -1.18 -4.28 -10.60
CA VAL A 831 -1.78 -4.86 -11.80
C VAL A 831 -0.75 -5.61 -12.66
N VAL A 832 0.42 -5.01 -12.89
CA VAL A 832 1.51 -5.61 -13.69
C VAL A 832 2.35 -6.57 -12.84
N GLY A 833 2.53 -6.31 -11.55
CA GLY A 833 3.37 -7.09 -10.64
C GLY A 833 2.77 -8.41 -10.23
N ALA A 834 1.44 -8.59 -10.25
CA ALA A 834 0.83 -9.93 -10.15
C ALA A 834 1.21 -10.80 -11.35
N ALA A 835 1.16 -10.25 -12.57
CA ALA A 835 1.57 -10.93 -13.79
C ALA A 835 3.10 -11.13 -13.89
N ALA A 836 3.88 -10.12 -13.50
CA ALA A 836 5.34 -10.16 -13.53
C ALA A 836 5.96 -10.93 -12.36
N ALA A 837 5.27 -11.08 -11.21
CA ALA A 837 5.72 -11.96 -10.12
C ALA A 837 5.56 -13.43 -10.52
N ALA A 838 4.45 -13.79 -11.18
CA ALA A 838 4.28 -15.13 -11.76
C ALA A 838 5.39 -15.43 -12.78
N GLU A 839 5.70 -14.49 -13.67
CA GLU A 839 6.80 -14.60 -14.64
C GLU A 839 8.20 -14.63 -13.98
N ALA A 840 8.44 -13.79 -12.96
CA ALA A 840 9.73 -13.72 -12.28
C ALA A 840 9.99 -14.94 -11.39
N ASP A 841 8.96 -15.54 -10.81
CA ASP A 841 9.06 -16.79 -10.04
C ASP A 841 9.21 -17.99 -10.96
N HIS A 842 8.60 -17.97 -12.15
CA HIS A 842 8.86 -18.91 -13.23
C HIS A 842 10.33 -18.84 -13.70
N LEU A 843 10.82 -17.64 -14.04
CA LEU A 843 12.20 -17.41 -14.47
C LEU A 843 13.23 -17.69 -13.36
N ARG A 844 12.90 -17.45 -12.08
CA ARG A 844 13.73 -17.88 -10.93
C ARG A 844 13.78 -19.40 -10.83
N GLY A 845 12.64 -20.08 -10.98
CA GLY A 845 12.56 -21.55 -11.01
C GLY A 845 13.39 -22.17 -12.15
N GLU A 846 13.32 -21.59 -13.35
CA GLU A 846 14.14 -22.01 -14.49
C GLU A 846 15.62 -21.75 -14.25
N ARG A 847 15.99 -20.56 -13.75
CA ARG A 847 17.38 -20.19 -13.48
C ARG A 847 18.01 -21.05 -12.38
N ASP A 848 17.26 -21.41 -11.34
CA ASP A 848 17.72 -22.33 -10.30
C ASP A 848 17.88 -23.76 -10.83
N THR A 849 17.02 -24.18 -11.75
CA THR A 849 17.12 -25.47 -12.43
C THR A 849 18.33 -25.52 -13.36
N ILE A 850 18.57 -24.48 -14.15
CA ILE A 850 19.77 -24.32 -14.98
C ILE A 850 21.03 -24.28 -14.10
N ASN A 851 21.02 -23.54 -12.99
CA ASN A 851 22.17 -23.45 -12.09
C ASN A 851 22.48 -24.79 -11.40
N ARG A 852 21.45 -25.59 -11.06
CA ARG A 852 21.63 -26.96 -10.55
C ARG A 852 22.27 -27.85 -11.62
N ALA A 853 21.72 -27.85 -12.85
CA ALA A 853 22.27 -28.61 -13.97
C ALA A 853 23.72 -28.20 -14.29
N TYR A 854 24.05 -26.91 -14.21
CA TYR A 854 25.41 -26.42 -14.45
C TYR A 854 26.41 -26.85 -13.37
N ARG A 855 25.97 -26.96 -12.10
CA ARG A 855 26.80 -27.51 -11.02
C ARG A 855 27.03 -29.01 -11.18
N GLU A 856 25.99 -29.77 -11.55
CA GLU A 856 26.11 -31.20 -11.83
C GLU A 856 27.06 -31.49 -12.99
N LEU A 857 26.91 -30.77 -14.11
CA LEU A 857 27.85 -30.80 -15.24
C LEU A 857 29.27 -30.41 -14.83
N GLY A 858 29.42 -29.43 -13.93
CA GLY A 858 30.71 -29.02 -13.38
C GLY A 858 31.39 -30.12 -12.56
N LEU A 859 30.62 -30.87 -11.76
CA LEU A 859 31.10 -32.00 -10.97
C LEU A 859 31.48 -33.18 -11.88
N GLU A 860 30.65 -33.50 -12.87
CA GLU A 860 30.89 -34.57 -13.84
C GLU A 860 32.12 -34.29 -14.71
N ARG A 861 32.27 -33.05 -15.19
CA ARG A 861 33.49 -32.61 -15.90
C ARG A 861 34.74 -32.76 -15.03
N ASN A 862 34.67 -32.39 -13.75
CA ASN A 862 35.81 -32.51 -12.85
C ASN A 862 36.19 -33.98 -12.59
N ALA A 863 35.20 -34.87 -12.49
CA ALA A 863 35.43 -36.32 -12.40
C ALA A 863 36.11 -36.87 -13.67
N LEU A 864 35.62 -36.49 -14.86
CA LEU A 864 36.22 -36.91 -16.13
C LEU A 864 37.66 -36.38 -16.32
N VAL A 865 37.94 -35.16 -15.86
CA VAL A 865 39.30 -34.61 -15.86
C VAL A 865 40.21 -35.41 -14.93
N HIS A 866 39.73 -35.80 -13.75
CA HIS A 866 40.47 -36.62 -12.81
C HIS A 866 40.77 -38.03 -13.39
N ASP A 867 39.76 -38.69 -13.99
CA ASP A 867 39.94 -39.99 -14.64
C ASP A 867 40.92 -39.92 -15.82
N ARG A 868 40.84 -38.87 -16.64
CA ARG A 868 41.81 -38.62 -17.71
C ARG A 868 43.23 -38.49 -17.15
N ASP A 869 43.41 -37.72 -16.08
CA ASP A 869 44.74 -37.49 -15.50
C ASP A 869 45.30 -38.77 -14.87
N ASN A 870 44.45 -39.61 -14.27
CA ASN A 870 44.82 -40.95 -13.79
C ASN A 870 45.25 -41.87 -14.94
N LEU A 871 44.48 -41.90 -16.04
CA LEU A 871 44.83 -42.68 -17.24
C LEU A 871 46.13 -42.20 -17.90
N LEU A 872 46.38 -40.89 -17.91
CA LEU A 872 47.65 -40.31 -18.40
C LEU A 872 48.81 -40.72 -17.49
N ALA A 873 48.63 -40.72 -16.18
CA ALA A 873 49.64 -41.17 -15.23
C ALA A 873 49.92 -42.68 -15.37
N GLU A 874 48.89 -43.52 -15.54
CA GLU A 874 49.04 -44.95 -15.82
C GLU A 874 49.77 -45.21 -17.14
N ARG A 875 49.40 -44.48 -18.20
CA ARG A 875 50.10 -44.52 -19.50
C ARG A 875 51.57 -44.16 -19.32
N ASP A 876 51.87 -43.08 -18.61
CA ASP A 876 53.25 -42.61 -18.43
C ASP A 876 54.07 -43.58 -17.56
N ALA A 877 53.44 -44.20 -16.54
CA ALA A 877 54.04 -45.28 -15.76
C ALA A 877 54.32 -46.54 -16.61
N LEU A 878 53.39 -46.93 -17.48
CA LEU A 878 53.58 -48.03 -18.44
C LEU A 878 54.70 -47.71 -19.44
N LEU A 879 54.74 -46.50 -19.98
CA LEU A 879 55.80 -46.03 -20.89
C LEU A 879 57.17 -45.97 -20.20
N ALA A 880 57.19 -45.67 -18.90
CA ALA A 880 58.40 -45.64 -18.08
C ALA A 880 58.83 -47.04 -17.60
N SER A 881 57.95 -48.04 -17.64
CA SER A 881 58.19 -49.38 -17.12
C SER A 881 59.37 -50.10 -17.82
N PRO A 882 60.13 -50.94 -17.09
CA PRO A 882 61.25 -51.68 -17.66
C PRO A 882 60.84 -52.65 -18.78
N SER A 883 59.62 -53.19 -18.72
CA SER A 883 59.06 -54.08 -19.73
C SER A 883 58.80 -53.36 -21.05
N TRP A 884 58.17 -52.17 -21.02
CA TRP A 884 57.93 -51.37 -22.22
C TRP A 884 59.23 -50.83 -22.84
N ARG A 885 60.18 -50.37 -22.01
CA ARG A 885 61.50 -49.92 -22.50
C ARG A 885 62.29 -51.03 -23.18
N ARG A 886 62.17 -52.29 -22.72
CA ARG A 886 62.80 -53.45 -23.37
C ARG A 886 62.09 -53.84 -24.68
N LEU A 887 60.75 -53.80 -24.71
CA LEU A 887 59.95 -54.10 -25.91
C LEU A 887 60.14 -53.05 -27.03
N ALA A 888 60.31 -51.77 -26.70
CA ALA A 888 60.46 -50.69 -27.67
C ALA A 888 61.92 -50.38 -28.08
N ALA A 889 62.91 -51.05 -27.48
CA ALA A 889 64.33 -50.86 -27.76
C ALA A 889 64.73 -51.08 -29.25
N PRO A 890 64.18 -52.09 -29.98
CA PRO A 890 64.52 -52.30 -31.39
C PRO A 890 64.04 -51.18 -32.33
N LEU A 891 62.97 -50.47 -31.95
CA LEU A 891 62.35 -49.42 -32.77
C LEU A 891 63.00 -48.04 -32.60
N ARG A 892 63.65 -47.76 -31.47
CA ARG A 892 64.39 -46.49 -31.26
C ARG A 892 65.68 -46.41 -32.07
N TRP A 893 66.27 -47.55 -32.41
CA TRP A 893 67.43 -47.63 -33.31
C TRP A 893 67.11 -47.28 -34.77
N MET A 894 65.82 -47.27 -35.16
CA MET A 894 65.38 -46.92 -36.53
C MET A 894 65.11 -45.42 -36.76
N ARG A 895 65.18 -44.55 -35.73
CA ARG A 895 64.95 -43.10 -35.86
C ARG A 895 66.21 -42.23 -35.76
N SER A 896 67.38 -42.77 -36.11
CA SER A 896 68.58 -41.97 -36.35
C SER A 896 68.78 -41.78 -37.87
N PRO A 897 68.56 -40.59 -38.44
CA PRO A 897 69.10 -40.28 -39.76
C PRO A 897 70.58 -39.98 -39.59
N SER A 898 71.41 -40.98 -39.86
CA SER A 898 72.77 -40.74 -40.30
C SER A 898 72.73 -40.01 -41.65
N LYS A 899 73.17 -38.76 -41.69
CA LYS A 899 73.91 -38.24 -42.84
C LYS A 899 75.12 -37.45 -42.36
N ARG A 900 76.24 -38.18 -42.34
CA ARG A 900 77.61 -37.67 -42.49
C ARG A 900 77.75 -36.87 -43.80
N ARG A 901 78.53 -35.78 -43.72
CA ARG A 901 79.57 -35.24 -44.63
C ARG A 901 79.59 -33.72 -44.43
N ARG A 902 80.64 -33.06 -43.95
CA ARG A 902 82.08 -33.36 -44.00
C ARG A 902 82.71 -33.45 -42.62
#